data_AF-A0AAN8UIL8-F1
#
_entry.id   AF-A0AAN8UIL8-F1
#
_cell.length_a   1.000
_cell.length_b   1.000
_cell.length_c   1.000
_cell.angle_alpha   90.00
_cell.angle_beta   90.00
_cell.angle_gamma   90.00
#
_symmetry.space_group_name_H-M   'P 1'
#
loop_
_entity.id
_entity.type
_entity.pdbx_description
1 polymer ?
#
loop_
_entity_poly.entity_id
_entity_poly.type
_entity_poly.pdbx_seq_one_letter_code
_entity_poly.pdbx_strand_id
1 'polypeptide(L)'
;MGPQKTSKSTQASLFLCIAVAFSIVQCRVLDDCPSNGDCGEGLYCFSCPQGFSGNRCVRSTITDQFTLVNNSLPFNKYAFLTTHNSYAIDGEPPRTGVPRVTFTNQEDNVTQQLKNGARALMLDTYDFEGDVWLCHSFGGQCHDYTAFEPAIETLREIETFLAENPSEIVTIILEDYVQAPNGLTKVFSNAGLMKYWFPVTSMPQNGQDWPLVSDMVAKNQRLLVFTSMKSKQESEGIAYQWNYMVENQYGDGGMKAGSCPNRGESSPLDDKSKSLVLVNYFRSVPMKQLTCVDNSADLINMLHTCYGAAGNRWANFVAVDYYKRSEGGGSFQAVDTLNGKLLCGCDDVHACAEQFVAAADIPTGQGKIAEECSSDADCEAGLYCFSCIADFQGSRCVRSITTNQFRLLNNSLPYNKYAYLTTHNSFAIEGSALFAAHPEAIRLTFTNQEDSITQQLNNGVRALMLDTYDLKGDVWLCHSFGGKCHDFTAFGPAINTLKEIEAFLAANPSEIVTLILEDYVEAPSGLTKVFTDAGLKKYWFPVTSMPQNGEDWPLVRDMLAKNQRLVVFTSKKSKQESEGIAYQWNFMVENQYGNNGMEAGNCRNRAESSSLDDRTKSLVLVNYFRTIPFNQFSCEDNSDYLINMLDTCHGASGNRWANFVAVDFYKRSEGGGSFQALDTLNGRLLCGCSDVQACVHGSTTACKP
;
A
#
# COMPACT_ATOMS: atom_id res chain seq x y z
N MET A 1 17.54 30.49 62.44
CA MET A 1 18.00 30.77 61.06
C MET A 1 18.77 29.55 60.59
N GLY A 2 18.16 28.76 59.70
CA GLY A 2 18.70 27.50 59.19
C GLY A 2 18.09 27.22 57.82
N PRO A 3 18.80 26.50 56.93
CA PRO A 3 18.82 26.77 55.50
C PRO A 3 17.69 26.08 54.70
N GLN A 4 17.30 26.72 53.61
CA GLN A 4 16.42 26.17 52.57
C GLN A 4 17.06 24.92 51.93
N LYS A 5 16.36 23.79 52.02
CA LYS A 5 16.56 22.62 51.14
C LYS A 5 15.52 22.68 50.02
N THR A 6 15.98 22.91 48.80
CA THR A 6 15.22 22.61 47.58
C THR A 6 15.37 21.12 47.28
N SER A 7 14.27 20.37 47.46
CA SER A 7 14.17 18.96 47.09
C SER A 7 13.85 18.85 45.60
N LYS A 8 14.83 18.40 44.80
CA LYS A 8 14.59 17.88 43.44
C LYS A 8 13.88 16.53 43.57
N SER A 9 12.66 16.44 43.07
CA SER A 9 11.93 15.19 42.87
C SER A 9 12.30 14.64 41.50
N THR A 10 13.17 13.63 41.47
CA THR A 10 13.42 12.78 40.30
C THR A 10 12.30 11.75 40.24
N GLN A 11 11.32 11.92 39.35
CA GLN A 11 10.45 10.83 38.94
C GLN A 11 11.04 10.21 37.68
N ALA A 12 11.77 9.10 37.86
CA ALA A 12 12.08 8.18 36.79
C ALA A 12 10.82 7.34 36.55
N SER A 13 10.12 7.58 35.43
CA SER A 13 9.07 6.67 34.95
C SER A 13 9.75 5.45 34.35
N LEU A 14 9.88 4.40 35.16
CA LEU A 14 10.32 3.08 34.75
C LEU A 14 9.10 2.35 34.17
N PHE A 15 8.90 2.39 32.85
CA PHE A 15 7.97 1.48 32.17
C PHE A 15 8.68 0.12 32.02
N LEU A 16 8.50 -0.73 33.02
CA LEU A 16 9.00 -2.09 33.04
C LEU A 16 7.97 -2.98 32.31
N CYS A 17 8.36 -3.61 31.19
CA CYS A 17 7.61 -4.74 30.64
C CYS A 17 7.60 -5.87 31.69
N ILE A 18 6.46 -6.05 32.36
CA ILE A 18 6.28 -7.14 33.33
C ILE A 18 6.12 -8.44 32.55
N ALA A 19 7.14 -9.29 32.61
CA ALA A 19 7.06 -10.67 32.19
C ALA A 19 6.07 -11.43 33.08
N VAL A 20 4.88 -11.72 32.55
CA VAL A 20 3.99 -12.76 33.07
C VAL A 20 4.21 -14.00 32.20
N ALA A 21 4.56 -15.11 32.83
CA ALA A 21 4.98 -16.33 32.16
C ALA A 21 3.94 -16.84 31.14
N PHE A 22 4.46 -17.28 29.97
CA PHE A 22 3.79 -17.81 28.77
C PHE A 22 3.23 -16.78 27.77
N SER A 23 4.10 -15.88 27.29
CA SER A 23 4.35 -15.50 25.89
C SER A 23 5.39 -14.38 25.92
N ILE A 24 6.57 -14.55 25.32
CA ILE A 24 7.60 -13.49 25.32
C ILE A 24 7.13 -12.39 24.37
N VAL A 25 6.58 -11.30 24.90
CA VAL A 25 6.24 -10.12 24.09
C VAL A 25 7.55 -9.44 23.71
N GLN A 26 7.94 -9.55 22.44
CA GLN A 26 9.12 -8.85 21.91
C GLN A 26 8.81 -7.37 21.67
N CYS A 27 9.80 -6.50 21.93
CA CYS A 27 9.71 -5.05 21.74
C CYS A 27 9.55 -4.69 20.25
N ARG A 28 8.66 -3.73 19.96
CA ARG A 28 8.39 -3.20 18.61
C ARG A 28 9.34 -2.05 18.28
N VAL A 29 9.31 -1.58 17.03
CA VAL A 29 10.08 -0.40 16.60
C VAL A 29 9.77 0.78 17.52
N LEU A 30 10.81 1.53 17.92
CA LEU A 30 10.80 2.65 18.87
C LEU A 30 10.62 2.29 20.35
N ASP A 31 10.30 1.04 20.70
CA ASP A 31 10.26 0.63 22.10
C ASP A 31 11.68 0.65 22.69
N ASP A 32 11.79 1.06 23.95
CA ASP A 32 13.06 1.03 24.68
C ASP A 32 13.54 -0.41 24.87
N CYS A 33 14.84 -0.64 24.68
CA CYS A 33 15.43 -1.98 24.74
C CYS A 33 16.72 -2.00 25.58
N PRO A 34 16.89 -2.98 26.47
CA PRO A 34 18.17 -3.20 27.17
C PRO A 34 19.24 -3.84 26.27
N SER A 35 18.84 -4.76 25.38
CA SER A 35 19.74 -5.57 24.56
C SER A 35 19.07 -5.99 23.24
N ASN A 36 19.87 -6.49 22.28
CA ASN A 36 19.36 -6.93 20.97
C ASN A 36 18.31 -8.05 21.06
N GLY A 37 18.39 -8.91 22.08
CA GLY A 37 17.46 -10.04 22.24
C GLY A 37 16.05 -9.64 22.67
N ASP A 38 15.86 -8.39 23.09
CA ASP A 38 14.57 -7.85 23.51
C ASP A 38 13.72 -7.39 22.31
N CYS A 39 14.35 -7.11 21.17
CA CYS A 39 13.69 -6.62 19.97
C CYS A 39 13.09 -7.77 19.14
N GLY A 40 11.98 -7.48 18.46
CA GLY A 40 11.36 -8.41 17.52
C GLY A 40 12.26 -8.80 16.34
N GLU A 41 11.86 -9.82 15.60
CA GLU A 41 12.55 -10.22 14.36
C GLU A 41 12.72 -9.04 13.39
N GLY A 42 13.87 -8.95 12.75
CA GLY A 42 14.21 -7.85 11.85
C GLY A 42 14.54 -6.53 12.55
N LEU A 43 14.56 -6.49 13.89
CA LEU A 43 14.92 -5.32 14.70
C LEU A 43 16.18 -5.58 15.53
N TYR A 44 16.89 -4.51 15.90
CA TYR A 44 18.00 -4.58 16.84
C TYR A 44 18.00 -3.39 17.80
N CYS A 45 18.65 -3.56 18.94
CA CYS A 45 18.68 -2.56 19.98
C CYS A 45 19.81 -1.56 19.74
N PHE A 46 19.46 -0.30 19.53
CA PHE A 46 20.39 0.72 19.05
C PHE A 46 20.26 2.04 19.82
N SER A 47 21.38 2.76 19.94
CA SER A 47 21.42 4.11 20.50
C SER A 47 21.74 5.14 19.41
N CYS A 48 20.93 6.18 19.31
CA CYS A 48 21.18 7.35 18.47
C CYS A 48 21.24 8.62 19.33
N PRO A 49 22.36 8.93 20.00
CA PRO A 49 22.42 10.07 20.94
C PRO A 49 22.08 11.44 20.33
N GLN A 50 22.20 11.58 19.01
CA GLN A 50 21.87 12.81 18.28
C GLN A 50 20.39 12.92 17.90
N GLY A 51 19.66 11.80 17.94
CA GLY A 51 18.22 11.73 17.64
C GLY A 51 17.37 11.51 18.89
N PHE A 52 17.71 10.49 19.70
CA PHE A 52 16.98 10.14 20.92
C PHE A 52 17.90 9.71 22.07
N SER A 53 17.39 9.80 23.31
CA SER A 53 18.10 9.35 24.50
C SER A 53 17.85 7.86 24.77
N GLY A 54 18.90 7.14 25.17
CA GLY A 54 18.81 5.71 25.52
C GLY A 54 18.99 4.78 24.32
N ASN A 55 18.41 3.58 24.44
CA ASN A 55 18.45 2.53 23.43
C ASN A 55 17.02 2.15 23.04
N ARG A 56 16.76 1.98 21.74
CA ARG A 56 15.46 1.57 21.21
C ARG A 56 15.60 0.52 20.13
N CYS A 57 14.55 -0.27 19.93
CA CYS A 57 14.48 -1.18 18.81
C CYS A 57 14.33 -0.39 17.50
N VAL A 58 15.28 -0.57 16.59
CA VAL A 58 15.27 0.03 15.26
C VAL A 58 15.37 -1.07 14.20
N ARG A 59 14.89 -0.79 12.99
CA ARG A 59 14.84 -1.78 11.92
C ARG A 59 16.24 -2.13 11.41
N SER A 60 16.45 -3.41 11.10
CA SER A 60 17.73 -3.98 10.67
C SER A 60 17.67 -4.82 9.40
N THR A 61 16.46 -5.09 8.89
CA THR A 61 16.26 -5.89 7.68
C THR A 61 15.21 -5.27 6.77
N ILE A 62 15.38 -5.47 5.46
CA ILE A 62 14.42 -5.03 4.44
C ILE A 62 13.17 -5.90 4.44
N THR A 63 12.08 -5.36 3.90
CA THR A 63 10.94 -6.14 3.43
C THR A 63 11.23 -6.62 2.01
N ASP A 64 11.20 -7.94 1.79
CA ASP A 64 11.36 -8.49 0.45
C ASP A 64 10.13 -8.17 -0.41
N GLN A 65 10.26 -7.17 -1.27
CA GLN A 65 9.20 -6.71 -2.16
C GLN A 65 8.81 -7.75 -3.23
N PHE A 66 9.70 -8.68 -3.59
CA PHE A 66 9.41 -9.72 -4.57
C PHE A 66 8.51 -10.81 -4.00
N THR A 67 8.72 -11.15 -2.72
CA THR A 67 7.88 -12.10 -2.00
C THR A 67 6.59 -11.44 -1.48
N LEU A 68 6.67 -10.20 -1.02
CA LEU A 68 5.53 -9.48 -0.46
C LEU A 68 4.47 -9.11 -1.52
N VAL A 69 4.92 -8.74 -2.73
CA VAL A 69 4.04 -8.20 -3.78
C VAL A 69 4.00 -9.13 -5.00
N ASN A 70 5.08 -9.13 -5.79
CA ASN A 70 5.41 -10.09 -6.85
C ASN A 70 6.74 -9.67 -7.50
N ASN A 71 7.32 -10.56 -8.31
CA ASN A 71 8.47 -10.28 -9.18
C ASN A 71 8.07 -10.18 -10.67
N SER A 72 6.80 -9.89 -10.96
CA SER A 72 6.22 -9.91 -12.30
C SER A 72 6.33 -8.58 -13.04
N LEU A 73 6.90 -7.54 -12.41
CA LEU A 73 7.09 -6.23 -13.04
C LEU A 73 8.52 -6.07 -13.60
N PRO A 74 8.72 -5.11 -14.52
CA PRO A 74 10.05 -4.70 -14.97
C PRO A 74 10.98 -4.30 -13.80
N PHE A 75 12.28 -4.61 -13.89
CA PHE A 75 13.27 -4.27 -12.86
C PHE A 75 13.24 -2.78 -12.43
N ASN A 76 13.02 -1.86 -13.37
CA ASN A 76 12.91 -0.42 -13.10
C ASN A 76 11.58 0.01 -12.44
N LYS A 77 10.72 -0.92 -12.03
CA LYS A 77 9.55 -0.66 -11.17
C LYS A 77 9.82 -0.99 -9.70
N TYR A 78 11.03 -1.43 -9.35
CA TYR A 78 11.41 -1.71 -7.98
C TYR A 78 12.46 -0.71 -7.50
N ALA A 79 12.51 -0.54 -6.18
CA ALA A 79 13.52 0.21 -5.47
C ALA A 79 14.39 -0.71 -4.61
N PHE A 80 15.67 -0.38 -4.53
CA PHE A 80 16.69 -1.16 -3.85
C PHE A 80 17.49 -0.27 -2.90
N LEU A 81 17.77 -0.81 -1.71
CA LEU A 81 18.75 -0.22 -0.81
C LEU A 81 20.15 -0.37 -1.41
N THR A 82 20.87 0.73 -1.50
CA THR A 82 22.26 0.80 -1.95
C THR A 82 23.18 1.16 -0.80
N THR A 83 24.22 0.38 -0.55
CA THR A 83 25.26 0.72 0.42
C THR A 83 26.44 1.42 -0.26
N HIS A 84 26.70 2.66 0.15
CA HIS A 84 27.82 3.44 -0.37
C HIS A 84 29.15 2.86 0.13
N ASN A 85 30.11 2.66 -0.78
CA ASN A 85 31.42 2.06 -0.54
C ASN A 85 31.33 0.84 0.39
N SER A 86 30.59 -0.16 -0.09
CA SER A 86 30.12 -1.31 0.67
C SER A 86 31.24 -2.09 1.36
N TYR A 87 32.45 -2.03 0.84
CA TYR A 87 33.63 -2.72 1.34
C TYR A 87 34.35 -1.97 2.48
N ALA A 88 34.00 -0.69 2.73
CA ALA A 88 34.71 0.17 3.65
C ALA A 88 34.21 -0.03 5.10
N ILE A 89 34.63 -1.11 5.75
CA ILE A 89 34.07 -1.56 7.04
C ILE A 89 34.81 -0.95 8.25
N ASP A 90 34.03 -0.40 9.20
CA ASP A 90 34.51 0.15 10.46
C ASP A 90 35.20 -0.94 11.32
N GLY A 91 36.40 -0.63 11.80
CA GLY A 91 37.19 -1.55 12.65
C GLY A 91 37.84 -2.73 11.93
N GLU A 92 37.73 -2.87 10.61
CA GLU A 92 38.42 -3.93 9.88
C GLU A 92 39.96 -3.71 9.89
N PRO A 93 40.78 -4.74 10.18
CA PRO A 93 42.23 -4.62 10.12
C PRO A 93 42.74 -4.35 8.68
N PRO A 94 43.85 -3.61 8.52
CA PRO A 94 44.43 -3.35 7.20
C PRO A 94 45.02 -4.62 6.58
N ARG A 95 44.80 -4.81 5.27
CA ARG A 95 45.29 -5.98 4.52
C ARG A 95 46.71 -5.83 3.99
N THR A 96 47.20 -4.59 3.86
CA THR A 96 48.55 -4.26 3.35
C THR A 96 49.62 -4.29 4.44
N GLY A 97 49.24 -4.43 5.71
CA GLY A 97 50.13 -4.28 6.86
C GLY A 97 50.48 -2.82 7.21
N VAL A 98 49.97 -1.85 6.44
CA VAL A 98 50.14 -0.41 6.70
C VAL A 98 48.87 0.13 7.38
N PRO A 99 48.98 0.95 8.45
CA PRO A 99 47.81 1.54 9.08
C PRO A 99 46.95 2.33 8.07
N ARG A 100 45.65 2.02 8.04
CA ARG A 100 44.69 2.65 7.13
C ARG A 100 44.39 4.08 7.60
N VAL A 101 44.53 5.06 6.70
CA VAL A 101 44.28 6.50 6.93
C VAL A 101 43.25 6.99 5.93
N THR A 102 42.01 6.51 6.10
CA THR A 102 40.85 6.91 5.30
C THR A 102 39.57 6.64 6.10
N PHE A 103 38.42 7.03 5.55
CA PHE A 103 37.11 6.89 6.20
C PHE A 103 36.49 5.51 5.91
N THR A 104 35.56 5.09 6.77
CA THR A 104 34.73 3.89 6.62
C THR A 104 33.27 4.29 6.43
N ASN A 105 32.47 3.43 5.80
CA ASN A 105 31.08 3.70 5.44
C ASN A 105 30.10 2.74 6.08
N GLN A 106 30.52 1.51 6.36
CA GLN A 106 29.61 0.46 6.84
C GLN A 106 30.16 -0.21 8.12
N GLU A 107 29.27 -0.84 8.89
CA GLU A 107 29.66 -1.64 10.08
C GLU A 107 29.59 -3.14 9.82
N ASP A 108 28.83 -3.55 8.81
CA ASP A 108 28.59 -4.93 8.44
C ASP A 108 29.38 -5.25 7.17
N ASN A 109 29.95 -6.46 7.06
CA ASN A 109 30.59 -6.90 5.81
C ASN A 109 29.56 -7.06 4.67
N VAL A 110 30.03 -7.30 3.45
CA VAL A 110 29.15 -7.37 2.27
C VAL A 110 28.15 -8.52 2.38
N THR A 111 28.56 -9.67 2.91
CA THR A 111 27.65 -10.79 3.19
C THR A 111 26.51 -10.37 4.11
N GLN A 112 26.80 -9.63 5.19
CA GLN A 112 25.80 -9.15 6.14
C GLN A 112 24.91 -8.06 5.55
N GLN A 113 25.47 -7.14 4.77
CA GLN A 113 24.69 -6.12 4.03
C GLN A 113 23.65 -6.78 3.12
N LEU A 114 24.07 -7.78 2.33
CA LEU A 114 23.18 -8.53 1.45
C LEU A 114 22.13 -9.33 2.24
N LYS A 115 22.52 -10.01 3.33
CA LYS A 115 21.58 -10.73 4.21
C LYS A 115 20.54 -9.81 4.85
N ASN A 116 20.91 -8.57 5.16
CA ASN A 116 20.01 -7.58 5.74
C ASN A 116 19.16 -6.86 4.68
N GLY A 117 19.38 -7.11 3.39
CA GLY A 117 18.49 -6.64 2.33
C GLY A 117 19.05 -5.58 1.39
N ALA A 118 20.33 -5.20 1.51
CA ALA A 118 20.97 -4.43 0.45
C ALA A 118 20.95 -5.26 -0.85
N ARG A 119 20.60 -4.62 -1.97
CA ARG A 119 20.56 -5.26 -3.30
C ARG A 119 21.32 -4.45 -4.36
N ALA A 120 21.92 -3.35 -3.94
CA ALA A 120 22.88 -2.59 -4.73
C ALA A 120 24.10 -2.23 -3.88
N LEU A 121 25.29 -2.33 -4.48
CA LEU A 121 26.57 -2.08 -3.80
C LEU A 121 27.38 -1.09 -4.63
N MET A 122 27.84 -0.01 -4.02
CA MET A 122 28.81 0.90 -4.64
C MET A 122 30.23 0.49 -4.25
N LEU A 123 31.12 0.35 -5.23
CA LEU A 123 32.50 -0.08 -5.05
C LEU A 123 33.45 0.81 -5.84
N ASP A 124 34.51 1.29 -5.19
CA ASP A 124 35.57 2.04 -5.86
C ASP A 124 36.69 1.06 -6.22
N THR A 125 36.98 0.88 -7.51
CA THR A 125 37.93 -0.13 -7.98
C THR A 125 39.18 0.50 -8.57
N TYR A 126 40.36 0.03 -8.14
CA TYR A 126 41.66 0.54 -8.57
C TYR A 126 42.61 -0.59 -8.95
N ASP A 127 43.58 -0.30 -9.83
CA ASP A 127 44.77 -1.14 -9.96
C ASP A 127 45.70 -0.93 -8.75
N PHE A 128 46.02 -2.02 -8.04
CA PHE A 128 46.96 -2.00 -6.91
C PHE A 128 47.62 -3.37 -6.73
N GLU A 129 48.92 -3.39 -6.42
CA GLU A 129 49.70 -4.62 -6.21
C GLU A 129 49.54 -5.68 -7.33
N GLY A 130 49.27 -5.26 -8.56
CA GLY A 130 49.11 -6.15 -9.72
C GLY A 130 47.72 -6.77 -9.89
N ASP A 131 46.76 -6.42 -9.03
CA ASP A 131 45.38 -6.89 -9.05
C ASP A 131 44.38 -5.71 -8.97
N VAL A 132 43.08 -6.02 -9.01
CA VAL A 132 42.01 -5.04 -8.75
C VAL A 132 41.71 -5.00 -7.26
N TRP A 133 41.77 -3.81 -6.67
CA TRP A 133 41.54 -3.56 -5.26
C TRP A 133 40.41 -2.57 -5.02
N LEU A 134 39.83 -2.65 -3.83
CA LEU A 134 38.85 -1.70 -3.32
C LEU A 134 39.55 -0.69 -2.41
N CYS A 135 39.45 0.60 -2.75
CA CYS A 135 40.23 1.64 -2.08
C CYS A 135 39.46 2.97 -1.98
N HIS A 136 39.62 3.67 -0.86
CA HIS A 136 39.21 5.06 -0.73
C HIS A 136 40.38 5.99 -1.02
N SER A 137 40.63 6.27 -2.30
CA SER A 137 41.85 6.94 -2.72
C SER A 137 41.59 8.17 -3.58
N PHE A 138 42.66 8.77 -4.09
CA PHE A 138 42.60 10.01 -4.86
C PHE A 138 43.58 9.98 -6.03
N GLY A 139 43.37 10.85 -7.02
CA GLY A 139 44.24 10.93 -8.20
C GLY A 139 44.22 9.70 -9.10
N GLY A 140 43.20 8.84 -8.98
CA GLY A 140 43.08 7.60 -9.77
C GLY A 140 44.10 6.52 -9.39
N GLN A 141 44.71 6.60 -8.21
CA GLN A 141 45.70 5.64 -7.73
C GLN A 141 45.33 5.16 -6.33
N CYS A 142 45.45 3.86 -6.08
CA CYS A 142 45.32 3.31 -4.73
C CYS A 142 46.68 3.31 -4.00
N HIS A 143 46.64 3.55 -2.70
CA HIS A 143 47.80 3.55 -1.82
C HIS A 143 47.63 2.52 -0.70
N ASP A 144 48.74 2.05 -0.17
CA ASP A 144 48.80 1.10 0.95
C ASP A 144 47.99 1.54 2.18
N TYR A 145 47.96 2.85 2.48
CA TYR A 145 47.18 3.45 3.57
C TYR A 145 45.72 3.78 3.21
N THR A 146 45.31 3.66 1.94
CA THR A 146 43.91 3.86 1.49
C THR A 146 43.23 2.58 1.04
N ALA A 147 43.99 1.50 0.88
CA ALA A 147 43.52 0.18 0.47
C ALA A 147 42.70 -0.50 1.57
N PHE A 148 41.58 -1.11 1.17
CA PHE A 148 40.79 -1.96 2.04
C PHE A 148 41.15 -3.41 1.83
N GLU A 149 40.84 -3.96 0.66
CA GLU A 149 41.10 -5.35 0.30
C GLU A 149 41.13 -5.58 -1.22
N PRO A 150 41.69 -6.71 -1.70
CA PRO A 150 41.51 -7.14 -3.08
C PRO A 150 40.02 -7.31 -3.41
N ALA A 151 39.59 -6.82 -4.58
CA ALA A 151 38.18 -6.86 -4.96
C ALA A 151 37.60 -8.27 -5.05
N ILE A 152 38.45 -9.28 -5.29
CA ILE A 152 38.01 -10.68 -5.37
C ILE A 152 37.39 -11.21 -4.07
N GLU A 153 37.76 -10.67 -2.90
CA GLU A 153 37.19 -11.10 -1.62
C GLU A 153 35.72 -10.67 -1.50
N THR A 154 35.43 -9.37 -1.63
CA THR A 154 34.06 -8.85 -1.73
C THR A 154 33.26 -9.52 -2.87
N LEU A 155 33.85 -9.72 -4.06
CA LEU A 155 33.14 -10.37 -5.17
C LEU A 155 32.80 -11.85 -4.89
N ARG A 156 33.60 -12.56 -4.08
CA ARG A 156 33.28 -13.93 -3.63
C ARG A 156 32.17 -13.96 -2.58
N GLU A 157 32.06 -12.94 -1.73
CA GLU A 157 30.90 -12.79 -0.85
C GLU A 157 29.61 -12.64 -1.67
N ILE A 158 29.64 -11.82 -2.72
CA ILE A 158 28.50 -11.65 -3.64
C ILE A 158 28.19 -12.95 -4.40
N GLU A 159 29.21 -13.68 -4.87
CA GLU A 159 29.01 -14.94 -5.57
C GLU A 159 28.38 -15.99 -4.66
N THR A 160 28.87 -16.11 -3.42
CA THR A 160 28.34 -17.00 -2.40
C THR A 160 26.87 -16.66 -2.12
N PHE A 161 26.56 -15.37 -1.93
CA PHE A 161 25.19 -14.93 -1.72
C PHE A 161 24.27 -15.27 -2.89
N LEU A 162 24.67 -14.97 -4.14
CA LEU A 162 23.86 -15.29 -5.32
C LEU A 162 23.71 -16.80 -5.55
N ALA A 163 24.70 -17.61 -5.15
CA ALA A 163 24.64 -19.07 -5.21
C ALA A 163 23.65 -19.64 -4.17
N GLU A 164 23.65 -19.09 -2.96
CA GLU A 164 22.74 -19.51 -1.88
C GLU A 164 21.30 -19.00 -2.08
N ASN A 165 21.12 -17.89 -2.81
CA ASN A 165 19.83 -17.23 -2.99
C ASN A 165 19.46 -17.13 -4.48
N PRO A 166 18.87 -18.18 -5.08
CA PRO A 166 18.66 -18.26 -6.54
C PRO A 166 17.61 -17.29 -7.08
N SER A 167 16.72 -16.75 -6.24
CA SER A 167 15.70 -15.75 -6.61
C SER A 167 16.20 -14.31 -6.56
N GLU A 168 17.40 -14.07 -6.01
CA GLU A 168 17.87 -12.73 -5.70
C GLU A 168 18.62 -12.08 -6.85
N ILE A 169 18.52 -10.76 -6.97
CA ILE A 169 19.25 -9.94 -7.94
C ILE A 169 20.15 -8.97 -7.20
N VAL A 170 21.42 -8.85 -7.62
CA VAL A 170 22.38 -7.89 -7.08
C VAL A 170 22.82 -6.92 -8.16
N THR A 171 22.89 -5.64 -7.82
CA THR A 171 23.46 -4.58 -8.65
C THR A 171 24.78 -4.10 -8.08
N ILE A 172 25.80 -3.94 -8.92
CA ILE A 172 27.09 -3.35 -8.54
C ILE A 172 27.28 -2.08 -9.36
N ILE A 173 27.61 -0.98 -8.69
CA ILE A 173 27.90 0.32 -9.29
C ILE A 173 29.36 0.64 -8.99
N LEU A 174 30.19 0.65 -10.04
CA LEU A 174 31.63 0.82 -9.93
C LEU A 174 32.03 2.27 -10.17
N GLU A 175 32.68 2.88 -9.18
CA GLU A 175 33.57 4.01 -9.44
C GLU A 175 34.92 3.47 -9.92
N ASP A 176 35.09 3.47 -11.24
CA ASP A 176 36.11 2.67 -11.90
C ASP A 176 37.37 3.48 -12.24
N TYR A 177 38.49 3.10 -11.62
CA TYR A 177 39.83 3.62 -11.89
C TYR A 177 40.77 2.56 -12.49
N VAL A 178 40.27 1.36 -12.82
CA VAL A 178 41.07 0.23 -13.33
C VAL A 178 41.49 0.46 -14.78
N GLN A 179 42.80 0.62 -14.98
CA GLN A 179 43.44 0.79 -16.29
C GLN A 179 43.94 -0.54 -16.89
N ALA A 180 44.19 -1.56 -16.07
CA ALA A 180 44.62 -2.86 -16.54
C ALA A 180 43.64 -3.42 -17.60
N PRO A 181 44.13 -3.83 -18.79
CA PRO A 181 43.27 -4.39 -19.83
C PRO A 181 42.52 -5.62 -19.32
N ASN A 182 41.19 -5.60 -19.43
CA ASN A 182 40.30 -6.66 -18.94
C ASN A 182 40.40 -6.93 -17.42
N GLY A 183 40.89 -5.96 -16.64
CA GLY A 183 41.09 -6.13 -15.19
C GLY A 183 39.79 -6.49 -14.47
N LEU A 184 38.71 -5.77 -14.78
CA LEU A 184 37.40 -5.99 -14.16
C LEU A 184 36.80 -7.33 -14.60
N THR A 185 36.68 -7.59 -15.90
CA THR A 185 36.15 -8.86 -16.42
C THR A 185 36.94 -10.08 -15.93
N LYS A 186 38.26 -9.96 -15.81
CA LYS A 186 39.11 -11.01 -15.22
C LYS A 186 38.75 -11.27 -13.76
N VAL A 187 38.62 -10.23 -12.92
CA VAL A 187 38.31 -10.43 -11.49
C VAL A 187 36.89 -10.97 -11.29
N PHE A 188 35.90 -10.50 -12.07
CA PHE A 188 34.54 -11.05 -12.06
C PHE A 188 34.48 -12.52 -12.51
N SER A 189 35.25 -12.88 -13.54
CA SER A 189 35.39 -14.26 -14.02
C SER A 189 36.01 -15.16 -12.95
N ASN A 190 37.11 -14.71 -12.33
CA ASN A 190 37.80 -15.44 -11.28
C ASN A 190 36.95 -15.60 -10.01
N ALA A 191 36.09 -14.63 -9.71
CA ALA A 191 35.11 -14.71 -8.62
C ALA A 191 33.96 -15.68 -8.93
N GLY A 192 33.78 -16.10 -10.19
CA GLY A 192 32.69 -16.99 -10.60
C GLY A 192 31.38 -16.29 -10.92
N LEU A 193 31.36 -14.96 -11.01
CA LEU A 193 30.14 -14.16 -11.15
C LEU A 193 29.58 -14.09 -12.58
N MET A 194 30.38 -14.42 -13.59
CA MET A 194 29.96 -14.30 -15.00
C MET A 194 28.75 -15.17 -15.35
N LYS A 195 28.48 -16.24 -14.60
CA LYS A 195 27.27 -17.07 -14.75
C LYS A 195 25.97 -16.36 -14.37
N TYR A 196 26.05 -15.25 -13.62
CA TYR A 196 24.91 -14.42 -13.22
C TYR A 196 24.76 -13.15 -14.06
N TRP A 197 25.69 -12.88 -14.98
CA TRP A 197 25.85 -11.59 -15.63
C TRP A 197 24.63 -11.18 -16.48
N PHE A 198 24.09 -9.99 -16.24
CA PHE A 198 23.06 -9.40 -17.07
C PHE A 198 23.71 -8.63 -18.25
N PRO A 199 23.51 -9.07 -19.51
CA PRO A 199 24.26 -8.53 -20.64
C PRO A 199 23.74 -7.17 -21.11
N VAL A 200 24.67 -6.27 -21.49
CA VAL A 200 24.37 -4.93 -22.03
C VAL A 200 23.41 -4.97 -23.22
N THR A 201 23.49 -6.01 -24.06
CA THR A 201 22.60 -6.19 -25.23
C THR A 201 21.14 -6.41 -24.86
N SER A 202 20.85 -6.78 -23.61
CA SER A 202 19.49 -6.95 -23.08
C SER A 202 19.03 -5.76 -22.23
N MET A 203 19.88 -4.75 -22.03
CA MET A 203 19.50 -3.54 -21.29
C MET A 203 18.64 -2.63 -22.18
N PRO A 204 17.51 -2.12 -21.67
CA PRO A 204 16.64 -1.23 -22.43
C PRO A 204 17.33 0.11 -22.72
N GLN A 205 16.87 0.77 -23.79
CA GLN A 205 17.33 2.10 -24.19
C GLN A 205 16.16 3.08 -24.15
N ASN A 206 16.46 4.38 -24.07
CA ASN A 206 15.49 5.47 -24.23
C ASN A 206 14.28 5.35 -23.27
N GLY A 207 14.56 5.09 -22.00
CA GLY A 207 13.55 5.08 -20.94
C GLY A 207 12.61 3.88 -20.96
N GLN A 208 12.82 2.90 -21.83
CA GLN A 208 12.00 1.70 -21.88
C GLN A 208 12.14 0.86 -20.60
N ASP A 209 11.11 0.07 -20.35
CA ASP A 209 11.09 -0.86 -19.23
C ASP A 209 12.15 -1.96 -19.39
N TRP A 210 12.74 -2.33 -18.26
CA TRP A 210 13.69 -3.44 -18.16
C TRP A 210 12.96 -4.77 -18.28
N PRO A 211 13.66 -5.89 -18.51
CA PRO A 211 13.03 -7.21 -18.39
C PRO A 211 12.36 -7.41 -17.03
N LEU A 212 11.38 -8.30 -17.01
CA LEU A 212 10.72 -8.70 -15.77
C LEU A 212 11.74 -9.31 -14.82
N VAL A 213 11.60 -9.04 -13.52
CA VAL A 213 12.48 -9.63 -12.50
C VAL A 213 12.41 -11.16 -12.56
N SER A 214 11.21 -11.72 -12.72
CA SER A 214 11.00 -13.16 -12.91
C SER A 214 11.77 -13.73 -14.10
N ASP A 215 11.83 -13.03 -15.23
CA ASP A 215 12.60 -13.44 -16.41
C ASP A 215 14.11 -13.37 -16.17
N MET A 216 14.58 -12.33 -15.48
CA MET A 216 15.98 -12.17 -15.11
C MET A 216 16.43 -13.33 -14.21
N VAL A 217 15.60 -13.68 -13.22
CA VAL A 217 15.82 -14.82 -12.33
C VAL A 217 15.81 -16.15 -13.09
N ALA A 218 14.79 -16.39 -13.92
CA ALA A 218 14.64 -17.64 -14.68
C ALA A 218 15.80 -17.90 -15.65
N LYS A 219 16.38 -16.84 -16.21
CA LYS A 219 17.55 -16.91 -17.10
C LYS A 219 18.88 -16.91 -16.34
N ASN A 220 18.85 -16.86 -15.02
CA ASN A 220 20.00 -16.67 -14.14
C ASN A 220 20.83 -15.42 -14.51
N GLN A 221 20.19 -14.37 -15.00
CA GLN A 221 20.79 -13.06 -15.32
C GLN A 221 20.53 -12.09 -14.17
N ARG A 222 21.13 -12.38 -13.02
CA ARG A 222 20.82 -11.81 -11.70
C ARG A 222 21.89 -10.86 -11.16
N LEU A 223 22.90 -10.52 -11.96
CA LEU A 223 23.95 -9.58 -11.60
C LEU A 223 24.02 -8.45 -12.64
N LEU A 224 23.63 -7.25 -12.22
CA LEU A 224 23.80 -6.03 -13.02
C LEU A 224 25.08 -5.34 -12.59
N VAL A 225 25.93 -4.94 -13.53
CA VAL A 225 27.17 -4.22 -13.23
C VAL A 225 27.26 -2.97 -14.08
N PHE A 226 27.36 -1.83 -13.41
CA PHE A 226 27.54 -0.52 -14.00
C PHE A 226 28.95 0.00 -13.68
N THR A 227 29.53 0.74 -14.62
CA THR A 227 30.83 1.40 -14.47
C THR A 227 30.72 2.88 -14.81
N SER A 228 31.47 3.71 -14.09
CA SER A 228 31.66 5.13 -14.40
C SER A 228 32.53 5.38 -15.64
N MET A 229 33.17 4.34 -16.22
CA MET A 229 34.09 4.46 -17.35
C MET A 229 33.48 4.04 -18.68
N LYS A 230 33.31 5.01 -19.61
CA LYS A 230 32.62 4.79 -20.89
C LYS A 230 33.24 3.70 -21.77
N SER A 231 34.58 3.62 -21.81
CA SER A 231 35.30 2.65 -22.66
C SER A 231 35.02 1.20 -22.29
N LYS A 232 34.71 0.93 -21.01
CA LYS A 232 34.48 -0.41 -20.49
C LYS A 232 33.23 -1.09 -21.05
N GLN A 233 32.25 -0.33 -21.52
CA GLN A 233 31.08 -0.91 -22.18
C GLN A 233 31.46 -1.60 -23.49
N GLU A 234 32.36 -0.99 -24.26
CA GLU A 234 32.82 -1.57 -25.52
C GLU A 234 33.92 -2.62 -25.29
N SER A 235 34.90 -2.33 -24.43
CA SER A 235 36.05 -3.20 -24.24
C SER A 235 35.78 -4.43 -23.36
N GLU A 236 34.89 -4.30 -22.38
CA GLU A 236 34.66 -5.31 -21.34
C GLU A 236 33.19 -5.72 -21.22
N GLY A 237 32.26 -5.06 -21.93
CA GLY A 237 30.84 -5.37 -21.86
C GLY A 237 30.17 -4.97 -20.53
N ILE A 238 30.76 -4.03 -19.79
CA ILE A 238 30.23 -3.50 -18.52
C ILE A 238 29.43 -2.23 -18.80
N ALA A 239 28.20 -2.15 -18.32
CA ALA A 239 27.28 -1.07 -18.68
C ALA A 239 27.80 0.29 -18.22
N TYR A 240 27.93 1.25 -19.14
CA TYR A 240 28.30 2.62 -18.77
C TYR A 240 27.12 3.29 -18.07
N GLN A 241 27.26 3.60 -16.78
CA GLN A 241 26.12 3.95 -15.92
C GLN A 241 25.27 5.10 -16.45
N TRP A 242 25.92 6.13 -17.00
CA TRP A 242 25.28 7.35 -17.51
C TRP A 242 24.42 7.11 -18.76
N ASN A 243 24.49 5.92 -19.37
CA ASN A 243 23.56 5.54 -20.42
C ASN A 243 22.19 5.12 -19.89
N TYR A 244 22.09 4.70 -18.62
CA TYR A 244 20.93 3.96 -18.09
C TYR A 244 20.25 4.63 -16.89
N MET A 245 20.99 5.41 -16.09
CA MET A 245 20.47 6.08 -14.90
C MET A 245 20.78 7.57 -14.85
N VAL A 246 19.92 8.31 -14.15
CA VAL A 246 20.19 9.67 -13.66
C VAL A 246 20.51 9.62 -12.17
N GLU A 247 21.40 10.51 -11.72
CA GLU A 247 21.93 10.50 -10.35
C GLU A 247 22.00 11.92 -9.78
N ASN A 248 21.54 12.11 -8.54
CA ASN A 248 21.73 13.38 -7.84
C ASN A 248 23.18 13.52 -7.33
N GLN A 249 23.56 14.76 -7.01
CA GLN A 249 24.87 15.05 -6.45
C GLN A 249 25.11 14.20 -5.19
N TYR A 250 26.32 13.69 -5.02
CA TYR A 250 26.71 12.93 -3.83
C TYR A 250 27.22 13.85 -2.70
N GLY A 251 27.45 13.29 -1.53
CA GLY A 251 27.99 13.99 -0.37
C GLY A 251 27.03 15.08 0.16
N ASP A 252 27.58 16.08 0.84
CA ASP A 252 26.78 17.19 1.40
C ASP A 252 26.06 18.01 0.31
N GLY A 253 26.53 17.93 -0.93
CA GLY A 253 25.87 18.52 -2.10
C GLY A 253 24.51 17.87 -2.41
N GLY A 254 24.39 16.57 -2.16
CA GLY A 254 23.17 15.77 -2.33
C GLY A 254 22.17 15.86 -1.18
N MET A 255 22.62 16.30 -0.01
CA MET A 255 21.82 16.34 1.21
C MET A 255 21.11 17.70 1.45
N LYS A 256 21.14 18.61 0.48
CA LYS A 256 20.57 19.96 0.64
C LYS A 256 19.04 19.93 0.70
N ALA A 257 18.47 20.15 1.88
CA ALA A 257 17.02 20.16 2.08
C ALA A 257 16.26 20.98 1.01
N GLY A 258 15.28 20.36 0.35
CA GLY A 258 14.47 20.97 -0.70
C GLY A 258 15.16 21.17 -2.05
N SER A 259 16.39 20.69 -2.24
CA SER A 259 17.11 20.74 -3.51
C SER A 259 17.76 19.40 -3.84
N CYS A 260 17.49 18.88 -5.04
CA CYS A 260 18.10 17.65 -5.55
C CYS A 260 18.85 17.96 -6.86
N PRO A 261 20.07 18.53 -6.80
CA PRO A 261 20.87 18.82 -7.99
C PRO A 261 21.39 17.53 -8.62
N ASN A 262 21.50 17.47 -9.95
CA ASN A 262 22.14 16.34 -10.62
C ASN A 262 23.66 16.34 -10.40
N ARG A 263 24.26 15.15 -10.43
CA ARG A 263 25.72 15.01 -10.51
C ARG A 263 26.23 15.50 -11.88
N GLY A 264 27.46 16.02 -11.94
CA GLY A 264 28.01 16.66 -13.14
C GLY A 264 28.12 15.74 -14.37
N GLU A 265 28.42 14.47 -14.17
CA GLU A 265 28.51 13.45 -15.23
C GLU A 265 27.14 12.90 -15.64
N SER A 266 26.12 13.05 -14.78
CA SER A 266 24.75 12.63 -15.05
C SER A 266 24.03 13.60 -15.98
N SER A 267 23.13 13.07 -16.81
CA SER A 267 22.05 13.86 -17.40
C SER A 267 21.23 14.59 -16.31
N PRO A 268 20.48 15.65 -16.66
CA PRO A 268 19.46 16.22 -15.78
C PRO A 268 18.52 15.14 -15.22
N LEU A 269 18.08 15.27 -13.95
CA LEU A 269 17.28 14.22 -13.28
C LEU A 269 15.94 13.95 -13.98
N ASP A 270 15.39 14.92 -14.69
CA ASP A 270 14.15 14.78 -15.46
C ASP A 270 14.36 14.19 -16.87
N ASP A 271 15.59 13.77 -17.23
CA ASP A 271 15.88 13.05 -18.46
C ASP A 271 15.26 11.65 -18.43
N LYS A 272 14.08 11.54 -19.06
CA LYS A 272 13.32 10.29 -19.18
C LYS A 272 13.90 9.30 -20.19
N SER A 273 14.98 9.65 -20.91
CA SER A 273 15.70 8.66 -21.73
C SER A 273 16.48 7.66 -20.88
N LYS A 274 16.67 7.95 -19.59
CA LYS A 274 17.27 7.07 -18.58
C LYS A 274 16.15 6.52 -17.70
N SER A 275 15.92 5.20 -17.72
CA SER A 275 14.79 4.60 -17.00
C SER A 275 15.03 4.47 -15.50
N LEU A 276 16.28 4.47 -15.06
CA LEU A 276 16.66 4.32 -13.65
C LEU A 276 16.96 5.67 -12.99
N VAL A 277 16.59 5.81 -11.72
CA VAL A 277 16.90 6.98 -10.88
C VAL A 277 17.67 6.55 -9.63
N LEU A 278 18.82 7.14 -9.39
CA LEU A 278 19.64 6.93 -8.20
C LEU A 278 19.65 8.19 -7.32
N VAL A 279 19.40 8.02 -6.03
CA VAL A 279 19.50 9.07 -5.02
C VAL A 279 20.60 8.75 -4.02
N ASN A 280 21.68 9.52 -4.06
CA ASN A 280 22.70 9.63 -3.03
C ASN A 280 22.20 10.48 -1.86
N TYR A 281 22.28 9.92 -0.65
CA TYR A 281 21.99 10.65 0.59
C TYR A 281 22.97 10.24 1.70
N PHE A 282 24.17 10.79 1.63
CA PHE A 282 25.23 10.59 2.61
C PHE A 282 26.17 11.79 2.61
N ARG A 283 26.92 11.97 3.70
CA ARG A 283 27.82 13.12 3.90
C ARG A 283 29.10 12.95 3.09
N SER A 284 29.77 14.06 2.76
CA SER A 284 31.07 13.97 2.07
C SER A 284 32.14 13.29 2.93
N VAL A 285 32.04 13.46 4.25
CA VAL A 285 32.82 12.74 5.25
C VAL A 285 31.83 11.88 6.06
N PRO A 286 31.91 10.54 5.98
CA PRO A 286 31.00 9.66 6.71
C PRO A 286 31.11 9.90 8.22
N MET A 287 30.00 10.28 8.85
CA MET A 287 29.93 10.56 10.30
C MET A 287 28.96 9.61 10.99
N LYS A 288 29.47 8.46 11.43
CA LYS A 288 28.76 7.36 12.12
C LYS A 288 27.70 7.79 13.15
N GLN A 289 27.92 8.89 13.87
CA GLN A 289 27.02 9.35 14.93
C GLN A 289 25.88 10.24 14.44
N LEU A 290 26.04 10.87 13.28
CA LEU A 290 24.99 11.68 12.65
C LEU A 290 24.12 10.84 11.70
N THR A 291 24.67 9.74 11.20
CA THR A 291 24.00 8.88 10.22
C THR A 291 22.65 8.34 10.70
N CYS A 292 22.45 8.15 12.01
CA CYS A 292 21.15 7.71 12.51
C CYS A 292 20.05 8.76 12.32
N VAL A 293 20.38 10.05 12.35
CA VAL A 293 19.44 11.13 12.00
C VAL A 293 19.32 11.23 10.47
N ASP A 294 20.46 11.21 9.76
CA ASP A 294 20.49 11.33 8.31
C ASP A 294 19.61 10.25 7.64
N ASN A 295 19.73 8.98 8.05
CA ASN A 295 18.98 7.86 7.47
C ASN A 295 17.51 7.78 7.92
N SER A 296 16.96 8.79 8.61
CA SER A 296 15.61 8.77 9.16
C SER A 296 14.65 9.71 8.39
N ALA A 297 14.01 10.67 9.05
CA ALA A 297 13.02 11.53 8.41
C ALA A 297 13.60 12.38 7.26
N ASP A 298 14.86 12.82 7.40
CA ASP A 298 15.50 13.68 6.41
C ASP A 298 15.78 12.94 5.09
N LEU A 299 16.10 11.65 5.15
CA LEU A 299 16.20 10.77 3.97
C LEU A 299 14.87 10.71 3.21
N ILE A 300 13.75 10.45 3.90
CA ILE A 300 12.41 10.41 3.28
C ILE A 300 12.07 11.75 2.62
N ASN A 301 12.34 12.87 3.30
CA ASN A 301 12.14 14.22 2.76
C ASN A 301 12.96 14.46 1.49
N MET A 302 14.20 13.96 1.44
CA MET A 302 15.02 14.05 0.24
C MET A 302 14.47 13.19 -0.90
N LEU A 303 13.96 11.98 -0.62
CA LEU A 303 13.34 11.15 -1.64
C LEU A 303 12.12 11.85 -2.29
N HIS A 304 11.28 12.53 -1.50
CA HIS A 304 10.21 13.37 -2.03
C HIS A 304 10.72 14.57 -2.85
N THR A 305 11.81 15.20 -2.40
CA THR A 305 12.45 16.31 -3.12
C THR A 305 12.98 15.85 -4.48
N CYS A 306 13.70 14.73 -4.50
CA CYS A 306 14.26 14.14 -5.71
C CYS A 306 13.19 13.57 -6.64
N TYR A 307 12.05 13.08 -6.12
CA TYR A 307 10.90 12.69 -6.94
C TYR A 307 10.41 13.84 -7.84
N GLY A 308 10.27 15.04 -7.25
CA GLY A 308 9.90 16.24 -8.00
C GLY A 308 10.95 16.64 -9.03
N ALA A 309 12.24 16.65 -8.64
CA ALA A 309 13.36 16.98 -9.52
C ALA A 309 13.55 15.95 -10.66
N ALA A 310 13.21 14.69 -10.44
CA ALA A 310 13.31 13.61 -11.42
C ALA A 310 12.12 13.53 -12.40
N GLY A 311 11.32 14.59 -12.48
CA GLY A 311 10.16 14.66 -13.37
C GLY A 311 9.02 13.75 -12.96
N ASN A 312 8.77 13.66 -11.65
CA ASN A 312 7.77 12.81 -10.99
C ASN A 312 8.06 11.31 -11.16
N ARG A 313 9.32 10.92 -10.95
CA ARG A 313 9.77 9.52 -10.95
C ARG A 313 10.42 9.19 -9.63
N TRP A 314 9.96 8.14 -8.99
CA TRP A 314 10.53 7.66 -7.74
C TRP A 314 11.87 6.96 -7.98
N ALA A 315 12.76 7.04 -7.00
CA ALA A 315 14.09 6.46 -7.08
C ALA A 315 14.04 4.94 -7.15
N ASN A 316 14.90 4.34 -7.99
CA ASN A 316 15.14 2.90 -8.03
C ASN A 316 16.27 2.49 -7.08
N PHE A 317 17.17 3.41 -6.76
CA PHE A 317 18.29 3.17 -5.86
C PHE A 317 18.40 4.31 -4.86
N VAL A 318 18.55 3.98 -3.59
CA VAL A 318 18.84 4.95 -2.52
C VAL A 318 20.14 4.56 -1.84
N ALA A 319 21.17 5.39 -2.00
CA ALA A 319 22.52 5.15 -1.50
C ALA A 319 22.76 5.88 -0.18
N VAL A 320 23.20 5.13 0.83
CA VAL A 320 23.44 5.63 2.20
C VAL A 320 24.72 5.05 2.81
N ASP A 321 25.28 5.79 3.77
CA ASP A 321 26.29 5.26 4.71
C ASP A 321 25.60 4.63 5.93
N TYR A 322 26.29 3.71 6.61
CA TYR A 322 25.88 3.02 7.83
C TYR A 322 24.40 2.62 7.83
N TYR A 323 23.98 1.87 6.81
CA TYR A 323 22.57 1.67 6.43
C TYR A 323 21.62 1.25 7.57
N LYS A 324 22.10 0.55 8.61
CA LYS A 324 21.31 0.13 9.78
C LYS A 324 21.09 1.18 10.86
N ARG A 325 21.85 2.28 10.83
CA ARG A 325 21.73 3.34 11.84
C ARG A 325 20.52 4.19 11.50
N SER A 326 19.57 4.30 12.44
CA SER A 326 18.37 5.12 12.26
C SER A 326 17.74 5.50 13.60
N GLU A 327 16.68 6.32 13.56
CA GLU A 327 15.81 6.65 14.67
C GLU A 327 14.61 5.70 14.80
N GLY A 328 14.53 4.65 13.99
CA GLY A 328 13.37 3.76 13.90
C GLY A 328 13.40 2.90 12.64
N GLY A 329 12.57 3.24 11.65
CA GLY A 329 12.46 2.49 10.38
C GLY A 329 13.66 2.68 9.42
N GLY A 330 14.23 3.88 9.38
CA GLY A 330 15.50 4.15 8.71
C GLY A 330 15.51 3.98 7.19
N SER A 331 16.68 3.61 6.66
CA SER A 331 16.87 3.30 5.23
C SER A 331 15.97 2.17 4.73
N PHE A 332 15.62 1.21 5.59
CA PHE A 332 14.68 0.13 5.27
C PHE A 332 13.26 0.65 5.09
N GLN A 333 12.81 1.60 5.92
CA GLN A 333 11.52 2.27 5.73
C GLN A 333 11.53 3.12 4.46
N ALA A 334 12.65 3.77 4.14
CA ALA A 334 12.79 4.55 2.93
C ALA A 334 12.58 3.73 1.66
N VAL A 335 13.10 2.50 1.63
CA VAL A 335 12.89 1.57 0.51
C VAL A 335 11.47 1.01 0.48
N ASP A 336 10.83 0.76 1.64
CA ASP A 336 9.41 0.42 1.69
C ASP A 336 8.54 1.54 1.11
N THR A 337 8.85 2.80 1.42
CA THR A 337 8.16 3.96 0.83
C THR A 337 8.38 4.03 -0.67
N LEU A 338 9.61 3.87 -1.15
CA LEU A 338 9.89 3.87 -2.59
C LEU A 338 9.16 2.74 -3.33
N ASN A 339 9.19 1.51 -2.81
CA ASN A 339 8.47 0.38 -3.40
C ASN A 339 6.94 0.55 -3.27
N GLY A 340 6.45 1.10 -2.15
CA GLY A 340 5.05 1.50 -1.99
C GLY A 340 4.59 2.42 -3.12
N LYS A 341 5.40 3.43 -3.41
CA LYS A 341 5.14 4.41 -4.45
C LYS A 341 5.27 3.86 -5.86
N LEU A 342 6.31 3.06 -6.13
CA LEU A 342 6.56 2.50 -7.45
C LEU A 342 5.56 1.40 -7.83
N LEU A 343 5.17 0.55 -6.89
CA LEU A 343 4.37 -0.64 -7.16
C LEU A 343 2.87 -0.35 -7.10
N CYS A 344 2.41 0.47 -6.13
CA CYS A 344 0.98 0.71 -5.93
C CYS A 344 0.60 2.16 -5.60
N GLY A 345 1.55 3.11 -5.58
CA GLY A 345 1.31 4.52 -5.25
C GLY A 345 1.12 4.83 -3.76
N CYS A 346 1.28 3.84 -2.88
CA CYS A 346 1.12 4.00 -1.42
C CYS A 346 2.36 4.58 -0.76
N ASP A 347 2.23 4.99 0.50
CA ASP A 347 3.36 5.48 1.31
C ASP A 347 4.25 4.35 1.85
N ASP A 348 3.81 3.09 1.72
CA ASP A 348 4.47 1.90 2.22
C ASP A 348 4.16 0.67 1.34
N VAL A 349 5.14 -0.20 1.12
CA VAL A 349 5.01 -1.41 0.29
C VAL A 349 4.10 -2.47 0.92
N HIS A 350 3.95 -2.52 2.24
CA HIS A 350 3.03 -3.45 2.91
C HIS A 350 1.58 -3.15 2.52
N ALA A 351 1.24 -1.87 2.29
CA ALA A 351 -0.06 -1.48 1.73
C ALA A 351 -0.22 -1.91 0.25
N CYS A 352 0.87 -2.21 -0.47
CA CYS A 352 0.80 -2.85 -1.78
C CYS A 352 0.48 -4.34 -1.67
N ALA A 353 1.00 -5.05 -0.66
CA ALA A 353 0.69 -6.46 -0.43
C ALA A 353 -0.82 -6.66 -0.24
N GLU A 354 -1.43 -5.78 0.57
CA GLU A 354 -2.88 -5.70 0.75
C GLU A 354 -3.65 -5.43 -0.57
N GLN A 355 -2.99 -4.89 -1.61
CA GLN A 355 -3.55 -4.59 -2.93
C GLN A 355 -3.24 -5.62 -4.03
N PHE A 356 -2.09 -6.31 -3.97
CA PHE A 356 -1.62 -7.26 -5.01
C PHE A 356 -2.03 -8.70 -4.74
N VAL A 357 -2.39 -9.05 -3.51
CA VAL A 357 -3.12 -10.29 -3.19
C VAL A 357 -4.45 -10.41 -3.98
N ALA A 358 -4.92 -9.31 -4.57
CA ALA A 358 -6.04 -9.30 -5.51
C ALA A 358 -5.71 -9.79 -6.95
N ALA A 359 -4.47 -10.19 -7.27
CA ALA A 359 -4.08 -10.63 -8.61
C ALA A 359 -2.92 -11.66 -8.63
N ALA A 360 -3.27 -12.95 -8.72
CA ALA A 360 -2.51 -14.11 -9.24
C ALA A 360 -1.58 -14.97 -8.32
N ASP A 361 -1.94 -16.26 -8.31
CA ASP A 361 -1.23 -17.54 -8.06
C ASP A 361 -0.48 -17.83 -6.74
N ILE A 362 -1.13 -18.70 -5.95
CA ILE A 362 -0.83 -19.17 -4.59
C ILE A 362 0.15 -20.38 -4.56
N PRO A 363 1.12 -20.41 -3.62
CA PRO A 363 1.82 -21.62 -3.22
C PRO A 363 0.85 -22.63 -2.57
N THR A 364 0.84 -23.86 -3.06
CA THR A 364 0.01 -24.96 -2.54
C THR A 364 0.28 -25.21 -1.04
N GLY A 365 -0.64 -24.79 -0.16
CA GLY A 365 -0.60 -25.17 1.26
C GLY A 365 -1.41 -24.35 2.27
N GLN A 366 -1.94 -23.16 1.94
CA GLN A 366 -2.84 -22.40 2.82
C GLN A 366 -4.32 -22.77 2.56
N GLY A 367 -5.15 -22.64 3.58
CA GLY A 367 -6.57 -22.98 3.55
C GLY A 367 -7.34 -22.12 2.56
N LYS A 368 -8.00 -22.78 1.60
CA LYS A 368 -8.84 -22.12 0.59
C LYS A 368 -10.12 -21.58 1.20
N ILE A 369 -10.83 -20.79 0.42
CA ILE A 369 -12.17 -20.32 0.79
C ILE A 369 -13.06 -21.48 1.26
N ALA A 370 -13.73 -21.27 2.39
CA ALA A 370 -14.54 -22.23 3.13
C ALA A 370 -13.81 -23.44 3.76
N GLU A 371 -12.47 -23.53 3.69
CA GLU A 371 -11.70 -24.55 4.43
C GLU A 371 -11.58 -24.18 5.92
N GLU A 372 -11.53 -25.21 6.79
CA GLU A 372 -11.41 -25.02 8.24
C GLU A 372 -10.12 -24.28 8.61
N CYS A 373 -10.21 -23.40 9.59
CA CYS A 373 -9.08 -22.63 10.11
C CYS A 373 -9.15 -22.52 11.63
N SER A 374 -8.03 -22.21 12.26
CA SER A 374 -7.93 -21.86 13.68
C SER A 374 -7.48 -20.41 13.90
N SER A 375 -6.84 -19.80 12.90
CA SER A 375 -6.39 -18.42 12.90
C SER A 375 -6.30 -17.86 11.48
N ASP A 376 -6.22 -16.52 11.33
CA ASP A 376 -6.08 -15.86 10.02
C ASP A 376 -4.86 -16.35 9.22
N ALA A 377 -3.82 -16.85 9.91
CA ALA A 377 -2.62 -17.40 9.28
C ALA A 377 -2.87 -18.71 8.51
N ASP A 378 -3.98 -19.39 8.80
CA ASP A 378 -4.36 -20.63 8.12
C ASP A 378 -5.03 -20.35 6.76
N CYS A 379 -5.38 -19.10 6.48
CA CYS A 379 -6.18 -18.72 5.32
C CYS A 379 -5.35 -18.09 4.21
N GLU A 380 -5.72 -18.36 2.95
CA GLU A 380 -5.14 -17.69 1.80
C GLU A 380 -5.34 -16.17 1.89
N ALA A 381 -4.42 -15.43 1.28
CA ALA A 381 -4.46 -13.98 1.32
C ALA A 381 -5.76 -13.42 0.70
N GLY A 382 -6.36 -12.42 1.34
CA GLY A 382 -7.71 -11.91 0.98
C GLY A 382 -8.85 -12.69 1.63
N LEU A 383 -8.53 -13.72 2.42
CA LEU A 383 -9.41 -14.40 3.35
C LEU A 383 -9.00 -14.10 4.80
N TYR A 384 -9.89 -14.36 5.75
CA TYR A 384 -9.62 -14.33 7.18
C TYR A 384 -10.37 -15.47 7.86
N CYS A 385 -9.89 -15.90 9.02
CA CYS A 385 -10.47 -17.01 9.74
C CYS A 385 -11.65 -16.54 10.59
N PHE A 386 -12.85 -17.02 10.25
CA PHE A 386 -14.07 -16.59 10.88
C PHE A 386 -14.98 -17.74 11.27
N SER A 387 -15.70 -17.59 12.38
CA SER A 387 -16.65 -18.58 12.87
C SER A 387 -18.07 -18.02 12.85
N CYS A 388 -18.98 -18.78 12.23
CA CYS A 388 -20.42 -18.50 12.25
C CYS A 388 -21.11 -19.56 13.11
N ILE A 389 -21.13 -19.31 14.42
CA ILE A 389 -21.58 -20.29 15.44
C ILE A 389 -23.01 -20.83 15.17
N ALA A 390 -23.86 -20.07 14.48
CA ALA A 390 -25.23 -20.49 14.14
C ALA A 390 -25.31 -21.45 12.94
N ASP A 391 -24.35 -21.38 12.03
CA ASP A 391 -24.45 -22.01 10.70
C ASP A 391 -23.52 -23.23 10.55
N PHE A 392 -22.35 -23.20 11.19
CA PHE A 392 -21.44 -24.35 11.24
C PHE A 392 -20.61 -24.40 12.53
N GLN A 393 -20.17 -25.61 12.92
CA GLN A 393 -19.21 -25.77 14.01
C GLN A 393 -17.79 -25.50 13.52
N GLY A 394 -17.05 -24.66 14.24
CA GLY A 394 -15.65 -24.32 13.93
C GLY A 394 -15.48 -22.95 13.26
N SER A 395 -14.27 -22.66 12.80
CA SER A 395 -13.94 -21.48 12.00
C SER A 395 -13.51 -21.93 10.59
N ARG A 396 -13.73 -21.10 9.59
CA ARG A 396 -13.27 -21.33 8.21
C ARG A 396 -12.75 -20.05 7.56
N CYS A 397 -12.01 -20.20 6.47
CA CYS A 397 -11.48 -19.08 5.71
C CYS A 397 -12.59 -18.42 4.89
N VAL A 398 -12.89 -17.16 5.18
CA VAL A 398 -13.93 -16.38 4.51
C VAL A 398 -13.34 -15.10 3.92
N ARG A 399 -13.94 -14.59 2.86
CA ARG A 399 -13.40 -13.45 2.10
C ARG A 399 -13.48 -12.15 2.90
N SER A 400 -12.41 -11.37 2.92
CA SER A 400 -12.32 -10.08 3.63
C SER A 400 -12.31 -8.86 2.72
N ILE A 401 -12.02 -9.05 1.43
CA ILE A 401 -11.85 -7.98 0.45
C ILE A 401 -12.45 -8.36 -0.92
N THR A 402 -12.93 -7.36 -1.65
CA THR A 402 -13.33 -7.51 -3.07
C THR A 402 -12.37 -6.80 -3.99
N THR A 403 -12.36 -7.22 -5.26
CA THR A 403 -11.52 -6.58 -6.24
C THR A 403 -12.11 -5.24 -6.68
N ASN A 404 -11.23 -4.25 -6.84
CA ASN A 404 -11.63 -2.95 -7.32
C ASN A 404 -11.95 -2.98 -8.82
N GLN A 405 -13.24 -2.84 -9.13
CA GLN A 405 -13.76 -2.91 -10.49
C GLN A 405 -13.21 -1.81 -11.42
N PHE A 406 -12.80 -0.65 -10.88
CA PHE A 406 -12.21 0.42 -11.69
C PHE A 406 -10.75 0.14 -12.09
N ARG A 407 -10.05 -0.73 -11.35
CA ARG A 407 -8.65 -1.10 -11.61
C ARG A 407 -8.55 -2.32 -12.52
N LEU A 408 -9.49 -3.26 -12.41
CA LEU A 408 -9.50 -4.51 -13.18
C LEU A 408 -9.70 -4.31 -14.69
N LEU A 409 -10.64 -3.46 -15.12
CA LEU A 409 -11.18 -3.50 -16.49
C LEU A 409 -11.10 -2.21 -17.28
N ASN A 410 -10.23 -1.27 -16.86
CA ASN A 410 -10.13 0.09 -17.38
C ASN A 410 -11.45 0.87 -17.12
N ASN A 411 -11.32 2.11 -16.67
CA ASN A 411 -12.43 3.01 -16.29
C ASN A 411 -13.25 3.54 -17.49
N SER A 412 -13.34 2.77 -18.58
CA SER A 412 -13.89 3.20 -19.88
C SER A 412 -15.39 2.95 -20.07
N LEU A 413 -16.08 2.34 -19.10
CA LEU A 413 -17.53 2.15 -19.13
C LEU A 413 -18.30 3.22 -18.32
N PRO A 414 -19.58 3.47 -18.64
CA PRO A 414 -20.50 4.30 -17.84
C PRO A 414 -20.62 3.84 -16.39
N TYR A 415 -20.79 4.77 -15.45
CA TYR A 415 -20.94 4.47 -14.01
C TYR A 415 -22.06 3.46 -13.69
N ASN A 416 -23.17 3.48 -14.44
CA ASN A 416 -24.29 2.53 -14.29
C ASN A 416 -24.04 1.15 -14.94
N LYS A 417 -22.83 0.87 -15.43
CA LYS A 417 -22.41 -0.48 -15.86
C LYS A 417 -21.61 -1.23 -14.80
N TYR A 418 -21.40 -0.64 -13.63
CA TYR A 418 -20.71 -1.31 -12.53
C TYR A 418 -21.70 -1.64 -11.41
N ALA A 419 -21.36 -2.68 -10.66
CA ALA A 419 -21.97 -2.99 -9.38
C ALA A 419 -21.08 -2.50 -8.23
N TYR A 420 -21.71 -2.13 -7.12
CA TYR A 420 -21.09 -1.62 -5.91
C TYR A 420 -21.65 -2.39 -4.70
N LEU A 421 -20.75 -2.91 -3.87
CA LEU A 421 -21.12 -3.40 -2.56
C LEU A 421 -21.51 -2.19 -1.70
N THR A 422 -22.69 -2.29 -1.09
CA THR A 422 -23.31 -1.26 -0.28
C THR A 422 -23.49 -1.77 1.14
N THR A 423 -23.07 -1.01 2.14
CA THR A 423 -23.39 -1.34 3.54
C THR A 423 -24.63 -0.57 3.98
N HIS A 424 -25.59 -1.29 4.57
CA HIS A 424 -26.78 -0.70 5.17
C HIS A 424 -26.44 -0.11 6.54
N ASN A 425 -26.94 1.10 6.83
CA ASN A 425 -26.63 1.85 8.04
C ASN A 425 -25.14 1.82 8.39
N SER A 426 -24.29 2.21 7.44
CA SER A 426 -22.84 1.98 7.47
C SER A 426 -22.14 2.51 8.73
N PHE A 427 -22.74 3.50 9.38
CA PHE A 427 -22.24 4.15 10.59
C PHE A 427 -22.60 3.42 11.90
N ALA A 428 -23.54 2.48 11.86
CA ALA A 428 -24.06 1.78 13.03
C ALA A 428 -23.14 0.62 13.43
N ILE A 429 -21.97 0.95 13.99
CA ILE A 429 -20.87 0.00 14.23
C ILE A 429 -20.94 -0.64 15.62
N GLU A 430 -20.75 -1.96 15.70
CA GLU A 430 -20.66 -2.73 16.94
C GLU A 430 -19.51 -2.23 17.83
N GLY A 431 -19.74 -2.14 19.14
CA GLY A 431 -18.73 -1.66 20.09
C GLY A 431 -18.38 -0.17 20.00
N SER A 432 -18.98 0.60 19.10
CA SER A 432 -18.77 2.06 19.04
C SER A 432 -19.21 2.73 20.33
N ALA A 433 -18.26 3.37 21.03
CA ALA A 433 -18.53 4.06 22.29
C ALA A 433 -19.64 5.10 22.11
N LEU A 434 -20.57 5.15 23.07
CA LEU A 434 -21.43 6.32 23.21
C LEU A 434 -20.54 7.55 23.39
N PHE A 435 -20.94 8.68 22.81
CA PHE A 435 -20.23 9.95 22.98
C PHE A 435 -19.77 10.12 24.43
N ALA A 436 -18.50 10.45 24.59
CA ALA A 436 -17.80 10.65 25.86
C ALA A 436 -18.46 11.66 26.82
N ALA A 437 -19.58 12.28 26.42
CA ALA A 437 -20.37 13.18 27.25
C ALA A 437 -21.20 12.46 28.32
N HIS A 438 -21.60 11.19 28.13
CA HIS A 438 -22.44 10.47 29.10
C HIS A 438 -22.09 8.96 29.20
N PRO A 439 -21.09 8.59 30.01
CA PRO A 439 -20.68 7.19 30.20
C PRO A 439 -21.76 6.29 30.83
N GLU A 440 -22.85 6.87 31.33
CA GLU A 440 -23.98 6.15 31.96
C GLU A 440 -25.20 5.97 31.03
N ALA A 441 -25.17 6.53 29.82
CA ALA A 441 -26.27 6.35 28.87
C ALA A 441 -26.25 4.93 28.27
N ILE A 442 -27.43 4.34 28.03
CA ILE A 442 -27.58 3.07 27.34
C ILE A 442 -28.02 3.36 25.90
N ARG A 443 -27.28 2.86 24.90
CA ARG A 443 -27.72 2.89 23.49
C ARG A 443 -28.79 1.81 23.32
N LEU A 444 -30.01 2.20 22.96
CA LEU A 444 -31.17 1.30 22.80
C LEU A 444 -31.53 1.17 21.32
N THR A 445 -30.55 0.84 20.50
CA THR A 445 -30.75 0.59 19.07
C THR A 445 -29.75 -0.45 18.57
N PHE A 446 -30.05 -1.05 17.42
CA PHE A 446 -29.23 -2.11 16.82
C PHE A 446 -28.04 -1.54 16.04
N THR A 447 -27.02 -2.37 15.83
CA THR A 447 -25.86 -2.12 14.98
C THR A 447 -25.95 -2.97 13.72
N ASN A 448 -25.36 -2.49 12.63
CA ASN A 448 -25.45 -3.10 11.31
C ASN A 448 -24.08 -3.54 10.77
N GLN A 449 -22.98 -2.98 11.28
CA GLN A 449 -21.63 -3.25 10.79
C GLN A 449 -20.64 -3.46 11.95
N GLU A 450 -19.49 -4.06 11.67
CA GLU A 450 -18.40 -4.28 12.65
C GLU A 450 -17.18 -3.39 12.39
N ASP A 451 -17.05 -2.89 11.17
CA ASP A 451 -15.89 -2.12 10.71
C ASP A 451 -16.19 -0.62 10.65
N SER A 452 -15.18 0.21 10.87
CA SER A 452 -15.25 1.66 10.63
C SER A 452 -15.55 1.99 9.16
N ILE A 453 -15.95 3.23 8.88
CA ILE A 453 -16.20 3.68 7.52
C ILE A 453 -14.92 3.58 6.68
N THR A 454 -13.79 3.95 7.26
CA THR A 454 -12.47 3.77 6.64
C THR A 454 -12.19 2.29 6.31
N GLN A 455 -12.46 1.38 7.23
CA GLN A 455 -12.25 -0.07 7.01
C GLN A 455 -13.20 -0.63 5.94
N GLN A 456 -14.49 -0.26 5.97
CA GLN A 456 -15.46 -0.64 4.94
C GLN A 456 -14.99 -0.22 3.54
N LEU A 457 -14.56 1.04 3.39
CA LEU A 457 -14.03 1.55 2.12
C LEU A 457 -12.73 0.84 1.71
N ASN A 458 -11.81 0.58 2.64
CA ASN A 458 -10.58 -0.16 2.34
C ASN A 458 -10.83 -1.60 1.89
N ASN A 459 -11.87 -2.25 2.42
CA ASN A 459 -12.25 -3.62 2.07
C ASN A 459 -13.03 -3.72 0.74
N GLY A 460 -13.31 -2.58 0.09
CA GLY A 460 -13.91 -2.53 -1.24
C GLY A 460 -15.39 -2.13 -1.29
N VAL A 461 -16.00 -1.74 -0.16
CA VAL A 461 -17.32 -1.08 -0.17
C VAL A 461 -17.20 0.24 -0.92
N ARG A 462 -18.16 0.54 -1.81
CA ARG A 462 -18.16 1.78 -2.63
C ARG A 462 -19.49 2.52 -2.60
N ALA A 463 -20.45 2.01 -1.83
CA ALA A 463 -21.69 2.70 -1.53
C ALA A 463 -22.02 2.58 -0.03
N LEU A 464 -22.49 3.66 0.59
CA LEU A 464 -22.82 3.72 2.01
C LEU A 464 -24.24 4.24 2.19
N MET A 465 -25.07 3.53 2.95
CA MET A 465 -26.40 4.01 3.34
C MET A 465 -26.32 4.68 4.72
N LEU A 466 -26.81 5.92 4.80
CA LEU A 466 -26.71 6.74 6.00
C LEU A 466 -28.06 7.36 6.35
N ASP A 467 -28.51 7.13 7.57
CA ASP A 467 -29.70 7.77 8.12
C ASP A 467 -29.32 9.10 8.76
N THR A 468 -29.79 10.20 8.19
CA THR A 468 -29.41 11.56 8.60
C THR A 468 -30.56 12.29 9.28
N TYR A 469 -30.30 12.87 10.45
CA TYR A 469 -31.29 13.58 11.27
C TYR A 469 -30.74 14.91 11.80
N ASP A 470 -31.64 15.83 12.13
CA ASP A 470 -31.31 16.96 13.00
C ASP A 470 -31.24 16.52 14.47
N LEU A 471 -30.10 16.78 15.13
CA LEU A 471 -29.96 16.62 16.57
C LEU A 471 -28.94 17.64 17.10
N LYS A 472 -29.23 18.27 18.25
CA LYS A 472 -28.31 19.21 18.94
C LYS A 472 -27.81 20.37 18.06
N GLY A 473 -28.59 20.77 17.05
CA GLY A 473 -28.26 21.87 16.15
C GLY A 473 -27.33 21.50 14.98
N ASP A 474 -27.00 20.22 14.83
CA ASP A 474 -26.15 19.68 13.76
C ASP A 474 -26.84 18.50 13.05
N VAL A 475 -26.24 18.01 11.96
CA VAL A 475 -26.65 16.77 11.28
C VAL A 475 -25.97 15.58 11.97
N TRP A 476 -26.78 14.62 12.38
CA TRP A 476 -26.36 13.40 13.08
C TRP A 476 -26.78 12.15 12.32
N LEU A 477 -26.02 11.08 12.54
CA LEU A 477 -26.32 9.73 12.10
C LEU A 477 -26.98 8.96 13.25
N CYS A 478 -28.17 8.46 13.00
CA CYS A 478 -29.00 7.83 14.02
C CYS A 478 -29.78 6.66 13.43
N HIS A 479 -29.96 5.60 14.20
CA HIS A 479 -30.89 4.53 13.84
C HIS A 479 -32.12 4.64 14.75
N SER A 480 -33.13 5.37 14.26
CA SER A 480 -34.24 5.90 15.06
C SER A 480 -35.61 5.66 14.41
N PHE A 481 -36.67 6.11 15.09
CA PHE A 481 -38.06 5.93 14.66
C PHE A 481 -38.84 7.25 14.72
N GLY A 482 -39.96 7.32 14.00
CA GLY A 482 -40.86 8.48 14.01
C GLY A 482 -40.27 9.77 13.41
N GLY A 483 -39.23 9.65 12.57
CA GLY A 483 -38.60 10.77 11.89
C GLY A 483 -37.83 11.73 12.80
N LYS A 484 -37.41 11.28 13.99
CA LYS A 484 -36.62 12.09 14.94
C LYS A 484 -35.46 11.29 15.49
N CYS A 485 -34.32 11.93 15.68
CA CYS A 485 -33.20 11.33 16.40
C CYS A 485 -33.27 11.64 17.90
N HIS A 486 -32.98 10.62 18.71
CA HIS A 486 -32.85 10.73 20.15
C HIS A 486 -31.41 10.41 20.58
N ASP A 487 -31.01 10.92 21.75
CA ASP A 487 -29.67 10.66 22.30
C ASP A 487 -29.35 9.15 22.41
N PHE A 488 -30.34 8.33 22.77
CA PHE A 488 -30.19 6.88 22.92
C PHE A 488 -30.20 6.09 21.60
N THR A 489 -30.52 6.75 20.47
CA THR A 489 -30.49 6.20 19.10
C THR A 489 -29.35 6.75 18.25
N ALA A 490 -28.59 7.72 18.79
CA ALA A 490 -27.56 8.44 18.07
C ALA A 490 -26.22 7.69 18.06
N PHE A 491 -25.57 7.67 16.88
CA PHE A 491 -24.26 7.08 16.67
C PHE A 491 -23.16 8.13 16.49
N GLY A 492 -23.49 9.28 15.90
CA GLY A 492 -22.61 10.44 15.93
C GLY A 492 -22.93 11.59 14.99
N PRO A 493 -22.27 12.75 15.15
CA PRO A 493 -22.30 13.81 14.16
C PRO A 493 -21.86 13.28 12.80
N ALA A 494 -22.64 13.55 11.76
CA ALA A 494 -22.36 13.07 10.41
C ALA A 494 -21.01 13.56 9.88
N ILE A 495 -20.54 14.73 10.34
CA ILE A 495 -19.24 15.29 9.97
C ILE A 495 -18.05 14.34 10.21
N ASN A 496 -18.10 13.47 11.22
CA ASN A 496 -17.02 12.54 11.51
C ASN A 496 -16.92 11.46 10.44
N THR A 497 -18.04 10.80 10.14
CA THR A 497 -18.15 9.82 9.04
C THR A 497 -17.80 10.45 7.68
N LEU A 498 -18.28 11.68 7.42
CA LEU A 498 -17.97 12.39 6.18
C LEU A 498 -16.48 12.75 6.05
N LYS A 499 -15.77 13.01 7.15
CA LYS A 499 -14.31 13.21 7.13
C LYS A 499 -13.53 11.93 6.84
N GLU A 500 -13.99 10.78 7.31
CA GLU A 500 -13.40 9.48 6.92
C GLU A 500 -13.53 9.26 5.40
N ILE A 501 -14.71 9.56 4.83
CA ILE A 501 -14.94 9.47 3.38
C ILE A 501 -14.06 10.47 2.62
N GLU A 502 -13.89 11.69 3.13
CA GLU A 502 -13.02 12.71 2.52
C GLU A 502 -11.56 12.27 2.50
N ALA A 503 -11.06 11.77 3.62
CA ALA A 503 -9.70 11.25 3.73
C ALA A 503 -9.47 10.08 2.76
N PHE A 504 -10.44 9.16 2.65
CA PHE A 504 -10.39 8.06 1.69
C PHE A 504 -10.33 8.56 0.24
N LEU A 505 -11.22 9.47 -0.16
CA LEU A 505 -11.23 10.04 -1.52
C LEU A 505 -9.97 10.86 -1.80
N ALA A 506 -9.40 11.54 -0.81
CA ALA A 506 -8.15 12.28 -0.95
C ALA A 506 -6.95 11.35 -1.20
N ALA A 507 -6.86 10.24 -0.45
CA ALA A 507 -5.81 9.24 -0.60
C ALA A 507 -5.95 8.40 -1.88
N ASN A 508 -7.18 8.23 -2.39
CA ASN A 508 -7.45 7.33 -3.50
C ASN A 508 -8.08 8.07 -4.71
N PRO A 509 -7.27 8.68 -5.61
CA PRO A 509 -7.77 9.53 -6.70
C PRO A 509 -8.52 8.78 -7.80
N SER A 510 -8.39 7.45 -7.87
CA SER A 510 -9.05 6.57 -8.84
C SER A 510 -10.40 6.01 -8.34
N GLU A 511 -10.85 6.37 -7.14
CA GLU A 511 -12.05 5.82 -6.53
C GLU A 511 -13.24 6.77 -6.63
N ILE A 512 -14.44 6.19 -6.74
CA ILE A 512 -15.73 6.88 -6.65
C ILE A 512 -16.50 6.27 -5.47
N VAL A 513 -17.07 7.12 -4.61
CA VAL A 513 -17.92 6.70 -3.49
C VAL A 513 -19.35 7.20 -3.71
N THR A 514 -20.32 6.36 -3.35
CA THR A 514 -21.75 6.68 -3.46
C THR A 514 -22.38 6.75 -2.07
N LEU A 515 -23.16 7.78 -1.79
CA LEU A 515 -23.92 7.91 -0.54
C LEU A 515 -25.41 7.87 -0.85
N ILE A 516 -26.16 7.06 -0.11
CA ILE A 516 -27.61 6.95 -0.20
C ILE A 516 -28.17 7.35 1.16
N LEU A 517 -28.80 8.52 1.21
CA LEU A 517 -29.22 9.14 2.47
C LEU A 517 -30.69 8.88 2.74
N GLU A 518 -31.00 8.20 3.84
CA GLU A 518 -32.33 8.26 4.43
C GLU A 518 -32.45 9.57 5.21
N ASP A 519 -33.15 10.54 4.60
CA ASP A 519 -33.04 11.94 4.97
C ASP A 519 -34.22 12.45 5.81
N TYR A 520 -33.93 12.74 7.07
CA TYR A 520 -34.81 13.37 8.04
C TYR A 520 -34.30 14.77 8.48
N VAL A 521 -33.40 15.38 7.72
CA VAL A 521 -32.86 16.71 7.99
C VAL A 521 -33.85 17.78 7.50
N GLU A 522 -34.40 18.55 8.44
CA GLU A 522 -35.27 19.69 8.18
C GLU A 522 -34.51 21.03 8.19
N ALA A 523 -33.36 21.10 8.85
CA ALA A 523 -32.53 22.29 8.88
C ALA A 523 -32.23 22.81 7.44
N PRO A 524 -32.49 24.10 7.16
CA PRO A 524 -32.21 24.69 5.86
C PRO A 524 -30.73 24.53 5.49
N SER A 525 -30.46 23.92 4.33
CA SER A 525 -29.10 23.63 3.84
C SER A 525 -28.26 22.75 4.77
N GLY A 526 -28.87 22.01 5.69
CA GLY A 526 -28.17 21.22 6.70
C GLY A 526 -27.18 20.21 6.10
N LEU A 527 -27.62 19.46 5.07
CA LEU A 527 -26.78 18.48 4.40
C LEU A 527 -25.65 19.15 3.61
N THR A 528 -25.97 20.15 2.79
CA THR A 528 -24.99 20.88 1.99
C THR A 528 -23.93 21.55 2.86
N LYS A 529 -24.32 22.10 4.01
CA LYS A 529 -23.40 22.66 5.00
C LYS A 529 -22.45 21.59 5.52
N VAL A 530 -22.95 20.46 6.04
CA VAL A 530 -22.08 19.43 6.62
C VAL A 530 -21.14 18.81 5.58
N PHE A 531 -21.58 18.64 4.33
CA PHE A 531 -20.71 18.19 3.23
C PHE A 531 -19.63 19.21 2.85
N THR A 532 -19.94 20.51 2.95
CA THR A 532 -18.97 21.59 2.72
C THR A 532 -17.93 21.60 3.83
N ASP A 533 -18.38 21.55 5.09
CA ASP A 533 -17.51 21.53 6.27
C ASP A 533 -16.62 20.28 6.31
N ALA A 534 -17.10 19.15 5.78
CA ALA A 534 -16.32 17.92 5.62
C ALA A 534 -15.26 18.01 4.52
N GLY A 535 -15.31 19.01 3.63
CA GLY A 535 -14.41 19.12 2.48
C GLY A 535 -14.82 18.27 1.27
N LEU A 536 -16.00 17.64 1.29
CA LEU A 536 -16.43 16.70 0.25
C LEU A 536 -17.00 17.37 -1.02
N LYS A 537 -17.37 18.65 -0.96
CA LYS A 537 -17.94 19.36 -2.13
C LYS A 537 -17.02 19.39 -3.35
N LYS A 538 -15.70 19.32 -3.17
CA LYS A 538 -14.72 19.24 -4.28
C LYS A 538 -14.81 17.94 -5.10
N TYR A 539 -15.45 16.90 -4.55
CA TYR A 539 -15.68 15.61 -5.21
C TYR A 539 -17.09 15.45 -5.78
N TRP A 540 -17.98 16.41 -5.54
CA TRP A 540 -19.42 16.25 -5.77
C TRP A 540 -19.77 16.08 -7.26
N PHE A 541 -20.44 14.97 -7.60
CA PHE A 541 -21.03 14.78 -8.93
C PHE A 541 -22.38 15.53 -9.00
N PRO A 542 -22.52 16.54 -9.88
CA PRO A 542 -23.68 17.43 -9.87
C PRO A 542 -24.93 16.74 -10.44
N VAL A 543 -26.08 16.91 -9.79
CA VAL A 543 -27.36 16.34 -10.23
C VAL A 543 -27.76 16.77 -11.65
N THR A 544 -27.34 17.97 -12.08
CA THR A 544 -27.57 18.48 -13.45
C THR A 544 -26.84 17.69 -14.54
N SER A 545 -25.82 16.92 -14.17
CA SER A 545 -25.08 16.02 -15.07
C SER A 545 -25.52 14.56 -14.95
N MET A 546 -26.49 14.24 -14.09
CA MET A 546 -27.03 12.89 -13.98
C MET A 546 -28.01 12.62 -15.13
N PRO A 547 -27.85 11.48 -15.84
CA PRO A 547 -28.73 11.13 -16.95
C PRO A 547 -30.17 10.90 -16.50
N GLN A 548 -31.10 11.11 -17.42
CA GLN A 548 -32.53 10.89 -17.20
C GLN A 548 -33.03 9.78 -18.14
N ASN A 549 -34.22 9.26 -17.88
CA ASN A 549 -34.92 8.31 -18.77
C ASN A 549 -34.10 7.06 -19.11
N GLY A 550 -33.31 6.56 -18.16
CA GLY A 550 -32.55 5.32 -18.34
C GLY A 550 -31.27 5.45 -19.15
N GLU A 551 -30.86 6.66 -19.53
CA GLU A 551 -29.62 6.88 -20.27
C GLU A 551 -28.38 6.50 -19.44
N ASP A 552 -27.30 6.21 -20.16
CA ASP A 552 -26.02 5.87 -19.55
C ASP A 552 -25.41 7.08 -18.84
N TRP A 553 -24.80 6.80 -17.68
CA TRP A 553 -24.05 7.79 -16.91
C TRP A 553 -22.74 8.16 -17.61
N PRO A 554 -22.07 9.26 -17.22
CA PRO A 554 -20.74 9.53 -17.73
C PRO A 554 -19.79 8.35 -17.52
N LEU A 555 -18.78 8.27 -18.38
CA LEU A 555 -17.73 7.27 -18.22
C LEU A 555 -17.01 7.50 -16.89
N VAL A 556 -16.67 6.42 -16.19
CA VAL A 556 -15.95 6.51 -14.92
C VAL A 556 -14.65 7.31 -15.09
N ARG A 557 -13.91 7.10 -16.17
CA ARG A 557 -12.69 7.86 -16.49
C ARG A 557 -12.93 9.37 -16.57
N ASP A 558 -14.08 9.79 -17.07
CA ASP A 558 -14.42 11.20 -17.23
C ASP A 558 -14.84 11.80 -15.88
N MET A 559 -15.55 11.03 -15.06
CA MET A 559 -15.85 11.40 -13.67
C MET A 559 -14.57 11.58 -12.86
N LEU A 560 -13.62 10.62 -12.97
CA LEU A 560 -12.31 10.69 -12.30
C LEU A 560 -11.48 11.88 -12.79
N ALA A 561 -11.39 12.09 -14.11
CA ALA A 561 -10.62 13.20 -14.69
C ALA A 561 -11.15 14.58 -14.25
N LYS A 562 -12.45 14.70 -14.01
CA LYS A 562 -13.08 15.93 -13.50
C LYS A 562 -13.09 16.01 -11.97
N ASN A 563 -12.50 15.04 -11.28
CA ASN A 563 -12.55 14.87 -9.83
C ASN A 563 -14.00 14.82 -9.28
N GLN A 564 -14.96 14.34 -10.08
CA GLN A 564 -16.36 14.17 -9.68
C GLN A 564 -16.58 12.74 -9.15
N ARG A 565 -16.12 12.50 -7.93
CA ARG A 565 -15.92 11.17 -7.34
C ARG A 565 -16.85 10.85 -6.16
N LEU A 566 -17.83 11.71 -5.90
CA LEU A 566 -18.83 11.52 -4.87
C LEU A 566 -20.23 11.67 -5.48
N VAL A 567 -20.97 10.56 -5.54
CA VAL A 567 -22.37 10.52 -6.00
C VAL A 567 -23.28 10.49 -4.76
N VAL A 568 -24.22 11.40 -4.62
CA VAL A 568 -25.07 11.49 -3.41
C VAL A 568 -26.55 11.50 -3.78
N PHE A 569 -27.28 10.55 -3.21
CA PHE A 569 -28.73 10.43 -3.30
C PHE A 569 -29.39 10.74 -1.95
N THR A 570 -30.61 11.27 -2.00
CA THR A 570 -31.48 11.51 -0.83
C THR A 570 -32.86 10.93 -1.06
N SER A 571 -33.47 10.40 -0.01
CA SER A 571 -34.85 9.93 0.00
C SER A 571 -35.88 11.07 -0.03
N LYS A 572 -35.46 12.35 0.08
CA LYS A 572 -36.36 13.50 0.20
C LYS A 572 -36.37 14.40 -1.04
N LYS A 573 -37.51 14.43 -1.75
CA LYS A 573 -37.66 15.14 -3.04
C LYS A 573 -37.28 16.63 -2.99
N SER A 574 -37.64 17.32 -1.91
CA SER A 574 -37.40 18.76 -1.78
C SER A 574 -35.91 19.12 -1.81
N LYS A 575 -35.02 18.20 -1.42
CA LYS A 575 -33.58 18.41 -1.33
C LYS A 575 -32.89 18.48 -2.69
N GLN A 576 -33.51 17.92 -3.74
CA GLN A 576 -33.00 18.10 -5.09
C GLN A 576 -33.09 19.55 -5.54
N GLU A 577 -34.19 20.23 -5.23
CA GLU A 577 -34.39 21.63 -5.58
C GLU A 577 -33.65 22.56 -4.61
N SER A 578 -33.72 22.30 -3.30
CA SER A 578 -33.18 23.21 -2.29
C SER A 578 -31.66 23.08 -2.09
N GLU A 579 -31.09 21.90 -2.32
CA GLU A 579 -29.69 21.58 -1.97
C GLU A 579 -28.90 20.93 -3.12
N GLY A 580 -29.54 20.64 -4.26
CA GLY A 580 -28.90 20.00 -5.40
C GLY A 580 -28.50 18.54 -5.16
N ILE A 581 -29.12 17.86 -4.19
CA ILE A 581 -28.88 16.45 -3.86
C ILE A 581 -29.88 15.58 -4.63
N ALA A 582 -29.41 14.56 -5.34
CA ALA A 582 -30.26 13.80 -6.25
C ALA A 582 -31.36 13.03 -5.51
N TYR A 583 -32.63 13.25 -5.89
CA TYR A 583 -33.73 12.48 -5.32
C TYR A 583 -33.69 11.06 -5.87
N GLN A 584 -33.48 10.06 -5.01
CA GLN A 584 -33.09 8.70 -5.44
C GLN A 584 -34.07 8.07 -6.44
N TRP A 585 -35.38 8.27 -6.22
CA TRP A 585 -36.46 7.69 -7.04
C TRP A 585 -36.53 8.27 -8.46
N ASN A 586 -35.75 9.31 -8.77
CA ASN A 586 -35.57 9.76 -10.15
C ASN A 586 -34.63 8.86 -10.94
N PHE A 587 -33.72 8.13 -10.30
CA PHE A 587 -32.56 7.50 -10.93
C PHE A 587 -32.47 5.98 -10.74
N MET A 588 -33.04 5.44 -9.66
CA MET A 588 -32.95 4.02 -9.32
C MET A 588 -34.31 3.38 -9.01
N VAL A 589 -34.40 2.09 -9.26
CA VAL A 589 -35.46 1.20 -8.74
C VAL A 589 -34.91 0.35 -7.60
N GLU A 590 -35.77 -0.04 -6.66
CA GLU A 590 -35.37 -0.69 -5.41
C GLU A 590 -36.36 -1.78 -4.99
N ASN A 591 -35.84 -2.94 -4.56
CA ASN A 591 -36.67 -3.97 -3.94
C ASN A 591 -36.98 -3.64 -2.46
N GLN A 592 -38.01 -4.28 -1.93
CA GLN A 592 -38.39 -4.18 -0.54
C GLN A 592 -37.21 -4.54 0.38
N TYR A 593 -37.08 -3.83 1.51
CA TYR A 593 -36.06 -4.10 2.53
C TYR A 593 -36.59 -4.99 3.65
N GLY A 594 -35.68 -5.44 4.53
CA GLY A 594 -36.01 -6.25 5.70
C GLY A 594 -36.47 -7.67 5.33
N ASN A 595 -37.12 -8.36 6.26
CA ASN A 595 -37.55 -9.75 6.06
C ASN A 595 -38.47 -9.93 4.85
N ASN A 596 -39.29 -8.92 4.53
CA ASN A 596 -40.18 -8.94 3.35
C ASN A 596 -39.42 -8.83 2.02
N GLY A 597 -38.20 -8.30 2.06
CA GLY A 597 -37.26 -8.20 0.94
C GLY A 597 -36.44 -9.45 0.70
N MET A 598 -36.37 -10.34 1.69
CA MET A 598 -35.51 -11.52 1.68
C MET A 598 -36.27 -12.82 1.33
N GLU A 599 -37.53 -12.72 0.91
CA GLU A 599 -38.34 -13.90 0.58
C GLU A 599 -37.78 -14.65 -0.65
N ALA A 600 -37.36 -15.90 -0.45
CA ALA A 600 -36.76 -16.71 -1.50
C ALA A 600 -37.63 -16.78 -2.76
N GLY A 601 -37.03 -16.48 -3.92
CA GLY A 601 -37.69 -16.49 -5.22
C GLY A 601 -38.65 -15.31 -5.47
N ASN A 602 -38.70 -14.31 -4.58
CA ASN A 602 -39.58 -13.15 -4.74
C ASN A 602 -38.85 -11.81 -4.50
N CYS A 603 -38.53 -11.10 -5.58
CA CYS A 603 -37.99 -9.75 -5.50
C CYS A 603 -39.13 -8.72 -5.50
N ARG A 604 -39.67 -8.41 -4.32
CA ARG A 604 -40.80 -7.48 -4.17
C ARG A 604 -40.37 -6.04 -4.41
N ASN A 605 -41.19 -5.26 -5.10
CA ASN A 605 -40.96 -3.84 -5.28
C ASN A 605 -41.13 -3.05 -3.97
N ARG A 606 -40.26 -2.08 -3.69
CA ARG A 606 -40.45 -1.13 -2.59
C ARG A 606 -41.57 -0.15 -2.92
N ALA A 607 -42.40 0.22 -1.93
CA ALA A 607 -43.61 1.01 -2.16
C ALA A 607 -43.36 2.40 -2.78
N GLU A 608 -42.26 3.05 -2.41
CA GLU A 608 -41.86 4.37 -2.92
C GLU A 608 -41.16 4.31 -4.30
N SER A 609 -40.68 3.13 -4.69
CA SER A 609 -40.00 2.88 -5.96
C SER A 609 -41.01 2.70 -7.11
N SER A 610 -40.65 3.12 -8.32
CA SER A 610 -41.31 2.60 -9.52
C SER A 610 -41.04 1.10 -9.67
N SER A 611 -41.77 0.42 -10.56
CA SER A 611 -41.62 -1.02 -10.76
C SER A 611 -40.17 -1.38 -11.09
N LEU A 612 -39.69 -2.53 -10.61
CA LEU A 612 -38.28 -2.95 -10.80
C LEU A 612 -37.87 -3.04 -12.29
N ASP A 613 -38.80 -3.29 -13.19
CA ASP A 613 -38.58 -3.33 -14.63
C ASP A 613 -38.69 -1.95 -15.33
N ASP A 614 -38.90 -0.86 -14.57
CA ASP A 614 -38.93 0.49 -15.09
C ASP A 614 -37.55 0.90 -15.62
N ARG A 615 -37.47 0.98 -16.95
CA ARG A 615 -36.26 1.33 -17.68
C ARG A 615 -36.02 2.84 -17.77
N THR A 616 -36.93 3.67 -17.27
CA THR A 616 -36.66 5.11 -17.14
C THR A 616 -35.68 5.42 -16.02
N LYS A 617 -35.38 4.43 -15.16
CA LYS A 617 -34.35 4.45 -14.12
C LYS A 617 -33.18 3.60 -14.56
N SER A 618 -31.96 4.15 -14.59
CA SER A 618 -30.78 3.43 -15.09
C SER A 618 -30.06 2.59 -14.04
N LEU A 619 -30.41 2.74 -12.76
CA LEU A 619 -29.78 2.05 -11.63
C LEU A 619 -30.75 1.07 -10.96
N VAL A 620 -30.23 -0.07 -10.50
CA VAL A 620 -30.98 -1.08 -9.73
C VAL A 620 -30.32 -1.26 -8.37
N LEU A 621 -31.09 -1.12 -7.28
CA LEU A 621 -30.65 -1.38 -5.92
C LEU A 621 -31.36 -2.61 -5.37
N VAL A 622 -30.58 -3.54 -4.81
CA VAL A 622 -31.09 -4.73 -4.11
C VAL A 622 -30.71 -4.66 -2.64
N ASN A 623 -31.70 -4.54 -1.78
CA ASN A 623 -31.63 -4.75 -0.34
C ASN A 623 -31.71 -6.25 -0.03
N TYR A 624 -30.76 -6.73 0.76
CA TYR A 624 -30.78 -8.08 1.30
C TYR A 624 -30.24 -8.10 2.74
N PHE A 625 -31.11 -7.73 3.67
CA PHE A 625 -30.81 -7.71 5.10
C PHE A 625 -32.10 -7.83 5.91
N ARG A 626 -31.97 -8.34 7.14
CA ARG A 626 -33.12 -8.61 8.02
C ARG A 626 -33.66 -7.32 8.62
N THR A 627 -34.93 -7.35 9.03
CA THR A 627 -35.54 -6.19 9.72
C THR A 627 -34.86 -5.90 11.07
N ILE A 628 -34.36 -6.94 11.73
CA ILE A 628 -33.54 -6.83 12.94
C ILE A 628 -32.16 -7.42 12.59
N PRO A 629 -31.06 -6.64 12.67
CA PRO A 629 -29.75 -7.02 12.19
C PRO A 629 -29.04 -7.94 13.20
N PHE A 630 -29.52 -9.18 13.31
CA PHE A 630 -28.87 -10.20 14.14
C PHE A 630 -27.65 -10.77 13.42
N ASN A 631 -26.46 -10.39 13.89
CA ASN A 631 -25.17 -10.81 13.32
C ASN A 631 -24.97 -12.34 13.25
N GLN A 632 -25.75 -13.11 13.99
CA GLN A 632 -25.72 -14.58 14.02
C GLN A 632 -26.18 -15.21 12.71
N PHE A 633 -27.09 -14.58 11.97
CA PHE A 633 -27.62 -15.11 10.70
C PHE A 633 -26.97 -14.50 9.47
N SER A 634 -26.09 -13.50 9.65
CA SER A 634 -25.52 -12.75 8.54
C SER A 634 -24.57 -13.57 7.68
N CYS A 635 -24.02 -14.68 8.20
CA CYS A 635 -23.19 -15.56 7.39
C CYS A 635 -24.01 -16.30 6.33
N GLU A 636 -25.10 -16.95 6.74
CA GLU A 636 -26.09 -17.54 5.83
C GLU A 636 -26.62 -16.49 4.85
N ASP A 637 -27.08 -15.34 5.36
CA ASP A 637 -27.69 -14.28 4.55
C ASP A 637 -26.74 -13.79 3.45
N ASN A 638 -25.48 -13.50 3.77
CA ASN A 638 -24.52 -12.92 2.83
C ASN A 638 -23.89 -13.93 1.86
N SER A 639 -24.26 -15.22 1.91
CA SER A 639 -23.66 -16.30 1.10
C SER A 639 -24.57 -16.70 -0.07
N ASP A 640 -24.91 -17.98 -0.21
CA ASP A 640 -25.70 -18.49 -1.34
C ASP A 640 -27.09 -17.84 -1.43
N TYR A 641 -27.69 -17.48 -0.30
CA TYR A 641 -28.98 -16.83 -0.24
C TYR A 641 -28.99 -15.44 -0.89
N LEU A 642 -27.94 -14.65 -0.68
CA LEU A 642 -27.75 -13.38 -1.35
C LEU A 642 -27.64 -13.57 -2.87
N ILE A 643 -26.83 -14.52 -3.34
CA ILE A 643 -26.64 -14.78 -4.78
C ILE A 643 -27.97 -15.19 -5.42
N ASN A 644 -28.73 -16.09 -4.78
CA ASN A 644 -30.05 -16.51 -5.25
C ASN A 644 -31.05 -15.34 -5.33
N MET A 645 -31.00 -14.40 -4.37
CA MET A 645 -31.82 -13.21 -4.43
C MET A 645 -31.39 -12.28 -5.56
N LEU A 646 -30.09 -12.11 -5.81
CA LEU A 646 -29.60 -11.30 -6.92
C LEU A 646 -30.07 -11.84 -8.27
N ASP A 647 -30.05 -13.16 -8.46
CA ASP A 647 -30.60 -13.82 -9.66
C ASP A 647 -32.13 -13.61 -9.78
N THR A 648 -32.85 -13.74 -8.68
CA THR A 648 -34.30 -13.48 -8.61
C THR A 648 -34.61 -12.03 -9.01
N CYS A 649 -33.88 -11.08 -8.44
CA CYS A 649 -34.04 -9.66 -8.71
C CYS A 649 -33.60 -9.27 -10.11
N HIS A 650 -32.61 -9.95 -10.71
CA HIS A 650 -32.27 -9.79 -12.12
C HIS A 650 -33.47 -10.10 -13.03
N GLY A 651 -34.21 -11.18 -12.76
CA GLY A 651 -35.43 -11.48 -13.51
C GLY A 651 -36.51 -10.42 -13.32
N ALA A 652 -36.77 -10.02 -12.08
CA ALA A 652 -37.78 -9.02 -11.74
C ALA A 652 -37.47 -7.61 -12.27
N SER A 653 -36.19 -7.27 -12.45
CA SER A 653 -35.73 -5.97 -12.95
C SER A 653 -35.70 -5.87 -14.48
N GLY A 654 -36.33 -6.82 -15.17
CA GLY A 654 -36.34 -6.89 -16.63
C GLY A 654 -35.00 -7.30 -17.22
N ASN A 655 -34.32 -8.26 -16.59
CA ASN A 655 -32.99 -8.78 -16.93
C ASN A 655 -31.86 -7.74 -16.79
N ARG A 656 -31.88 -6.99 -15.67
CA ARG A 656 -30.83 -6.03 -15.33
C ARG A 656 -30.19 -6.43 -14.01
N TRP A 657 -28.88 -6.67 -14.03
CA TRP A 657 -28.13 -6.94 -12.81
C TRP A 657 -28.12 -5.71 -11.89
N ALA A 658 -28.06 -5.97 -10.59
CA ALA A 658 -28.03 -4.91 -9.58
C ALA A 658 -26.77 -4.04 -9.73
N ASN A 659 -26.93 -2.73 -9.59
CA ASN A 659 -25.83 -1.79 -9.45
C ASN A 659 -25.42 -1.61 -7.99
N PHE A 660 -26.34 -1.76 -7.05
CA PHE A 660 -26.06 -1.65 -5.62
C PHE A 660 -26.61 -2.88 -4.91
N VAL A 661 -25.79 -3.47 -4.04
CA VAL A 661 -26.20 -4.60 -3.19
C VAL A 661 -26.01 -4.19 -1.74
N ALA A 662 -27.11 -3.92 -1.06
CA ALA A 662 -27.12 -3.46 0.33
C ALA A 662 -27.26 -4.64 1.30
N VAL A 663 -26.30 -4.76 2.21
CA VAL A 663 -26.22 -5.84 3.21
C VAL A 663 -25.84 -5.31 4.60
N ASP A 664 -26.20 -6.08 5.62
CA ASP A 664 -25.69 -5.93 6.99
C ASP A 664 -24.49 -6.87 7.21
N PHE A 665 -23.53 -6.47 8.05
CA PHE A 665 -22.34 -7.24 8.42
C PHE A 665 -21.59 -7.83 7.23
N TYR A 666 -21.25 -6.97 6.25
CA TYR A 666 -20.78 -7.37 4.91
C TYR A 666 -19.63 -8.39 4.85
N LYS A 667 -18.78 -8.48 5.89
CA LYS A 667 -17.68 -9.45 5.99
C LYS A 667 -18.07 -10.84 6.51
N ARG A 668 -19.24 -10.98 7.13
CA ARG A 668 -19.71 -12.27 7.66
C ARG A 668 -20.26 -13.09 6.49
N SER A 669 -19.74 -14.30 6.30
CA SER A 669 -20.19 -15.23 5.26
C SER A 669 -19.73 -16.66 5.57
N GLU A 670 -20.19 -17.63 4.79
CA GLU A 670 -19.74 -19.03 4.85
C GLU A 670 -18.57 -19.33 3.90
N GLY A 671 -18.03 -18.31 3.23
CA GLY A 671 -17.00 -18.42 2.20
C GLY A 671 -16.76 -17.10 1.47
N GLY A 672 -17.25 -16.98 0.23
CA GLY A 672 -17.04 -15.79 -0.63
C GLY A 672 -17.92 -14.59 -0.32
N GLY A 673 -19.11 -14.83 0.20
CA GLY A 673 -19.98 -13.81 0.77
C GLY A 673 -20.39 -12.69 -0.18
N SER A 674 -20.63 -11.52 0.42
CA SER A 674 -21.01 -10.30 -0.30
C SER A 674 -19.96 -9.84 -1.33
N PHE A 675 -18.69 -10.16 -1.11
CA PHE A 675 -17.59 -9.87 -2.04
C PHE A 675 -17.65 -10.75 -3.30
N GLN A 676 -17.94 -12.05 -3.15
CA GLN A 676 -18.18 -12.94 -4.30
C GLN A 676 -19.43 -12.55 -5.08
N ALA A 677 -20.49 -12.15 -4.38
CA ALA A 677 -21.70 -11.62 -5.02
C ALA A 677 -21.38 -10.38 -5.87
N LEU A 678 -20.52 -9.47 -5.38
CA LEU A 678 -20.08 -8.30 -6.13
C LEU A 678 -19.28 -8.67 -7.38
N ASP A 679 -18.31 -9.59 -7.27
CA ASP A 679 -17.51 -10.07 -8.40
C ASP A 679 -18.38 -10.75 -9.45
N THR A 680 -19.39 -11.50 -9.02
CA THR A 680 -20.38 -12.10 -9.93
C THR A 680 -21.13 -11.02 -10.70
N LEU A 681 -21.68 -10.02 -10.02
CA LEU A 681 -22.41 -8.92 -10.67
C LEU A 681 -21.52 -8.14 -11.65
N ASN A 682 -20.29 -7.81 -11.27
CA ASN A 682 -19.38 -7.09 -12.15
C ASN A 682 -18.92 -7.97 -13.32
N GLY A 683 -18.73 -9.29 -13.14
CA GLY A 683 -18.50 -10.22 -14.24
C GLY A 683 -19.65 -10.20 -15.25
N ARG A 684 -20.89 -10.24 -14.76
CA ARG A 684 -22.10 -10.20 -15.59
C ARG A 684 -22.27 -8.86 -16.31
N LEU A 685 -22.07 -7.75 -15.60
CA LEU A 685 -22.29 -6.40 -16.14
C LEU A 685 -21.20 -5.96 -17.13
N LEU A 686 -19.93 -6.26 -16.83
CA LEU A 686 -18.79 -5.69 -17.56
C LEU A 686 -18.37 -6.54 -18.75
N CYS A 687 -18.48 -7.87 -18.64
CA CYS A 687 -18.02 -8.77 -19.69
C CYS A 687 -18.92 -9.99 -19.94
N GLY A 688 -20.05 -10.12 -19.24
CA GLY A 688 -20.98 -11.26 -19.39
C GLY A 688 -20.49 -12.57 -18.78
N CYS A 689 -19.37 -12.59 -18.07
CA CYS A 689 -18.85 -13.78 -17.39
C CYS A 689 -19.58 -14.04 -16.06
N SER A 690 -19.40 -15.22 -15.49
CA SER A 690 -19.88 -15.54 -14.14
C SER A 690 -19.10 -14.84 -13.03
N ASP A 691 -17.92 -14.30 -13.33
CA ASP A 691 -17.01 -13.67 -12.37
C ASP A 691 -16.19 -12.57 -13.08
N VAL A 692 -15.89 -11.48 -12.37
CA VAL A 692 -15.17 -10.32 -12.92
C VAL A 692 -13.70 -10.62 -13.26
N GLN A 693 -13.05 -11.56 -12.57
CA GLN A 693 -11.67 -11.95 -12.85
C GLN A 693 -11.52 -12.57 -14.23
N ALA A 694 -12.57 -13.25 -14.71
CA ALA A 694 -12.60 -13.81 -16.06
C ALA A 694 -12.61 -12.74 -17.17
N CYS A 695 -12.86 -11.47 -16.82
CA CYS A 695 -12.88 -10.38 -17.79
C CYS A 695 -11.47 -9.88 -18.21
N VAL A 696 -10.39 -10.20 -17.47
CA VAL A 696 -9.06 -9.56 -17.60
C VAL A 696 -8.12 -10.30 -18.58
N HIS A 697 -8.35 -11.59 -18.85
CA HIS A 697 -7.53 -12.33 -19.80
C HIS A 697 -7.98 -12.08 -21.23
N GLY A 698 -7.05 -11.72 -22.12
CA GLY A 698 -7.24 -11.52 -23.57
C GLY A 698 -7.65 -12.78 -24.36
N SER A 699 -8.57 -13.57 -23.82
CA SER A 699 -9.22 -14.69 -24.46
C SER A 699 -10.07 -14.20 -25.62
N THR A 700 -9.72 -14.70 -26.81
CA THR A 700 -10.50 -14.59 -28.05
C THR A 700 -11.80 -15.40 -28.03
N THR A 701 -12.20 -15.94 -26.87
CA THR A 701 -13.52 -16.52 -26.62
C THR A 701 -14.26 -15.67 -25.59
N ALA A 702 -15.10 -14.80 -26.14
CA ALA A 702 -16.02 -13.94 -25.41
C ALA A 702 -16.89 -14.74 -24.44
N CYS A 703 -16.97 -14.31 -23.19
CA CYS A 703 -18.18 -14.53 -22.42
C CYS A 703 -19.30 -13.76 -23.13
N LYS A 704 -20.03 -14.44 -24.01
CA LYS A 704 -21.36 -14.00 -24.45
C LYS A 704 -22.38 -14.98 -23.86
N PRO A 705 -23.58 -14.49 -23.56
CA PRO A 705 -24.62 -15.23 -22.84
C PRO A 705 -24.97 -16.57 -23.47
#